data_AF-S9TXK0-F1
#
_entry.id   AF-S9TXK0-F1
#
_cell.length_a   1.000
_cell.length_b   1.000
_cell.length_c   1.000
_cell.angle_alpha   90.00
_cell.angle_beta   90.00
_cell.angle_gamma   90.00
#
_symmetry.space_group_name_H-M   'P 1'
#
loop_
_entity.id
_entity.type
_entity.pdbx_description
1 polymer ?
#
loop_
_entity_poly.entity_id
_entity_poly.type
_entity_poly.pdbx_seq_one_letter_code
_entity_poly.pdbx_strand_id
1 'polypeptide(L)'
;MSTLIQLKEQLSEKELRVYELELEVKELRNEVTSLYDAKDKLDIANRNARVLEEENNNLHDLVKKTEGDQRYYESFPQGREALEVINENDDLRKQLDATKEELKVLTEKMRSCESACDKRIRDLCAERDRFSMESERNAKELESYRRQCIDLRRALENEQDMSKASAALWSQEKERYEQKITEVIANENFHAKEPRMQTRGEVPLQQALLQEEVGELESRLHYLQEKQWQKEKEWIQTENALRQTINELNRSETVGGNDKEVYKGLQDQVISLKNEIESLRGEKRANHAFDFVSDDIESVNPTIEVERIEKSAVSGMWSNKKHVDELLADNARLRDIIDELQNKNLSLQLQNDEKVIQNKDLEVLLVAEKQKQTSEQHTGAGSRVLKENSFSQGSSTGANDEVSQLKQRIRVLQDYVNDTKASQDQKDALTGARIKEYQRQIEELLNENKDIRSNVMETVLTDGSVVRLSKDKRDSVEDIMRLLEAAWQSEDETKRLLKKAQFQGAALANANAMKDEEVHRIQKALDDLEDRLRECYGTLDPLKHRLDDKDNVIHNLESRLRNLQADVDNVVSDRDALQRENRSLEKENIILRRQCADLDHSRGFDGNKLAEMNGLLDDLRDENSHLHRQLAVPKAPRWSDPVPSEDPSQLSIVSNEERRRSAVPEGAHLTVTIVELADVLRNGQAITDPGYIIIKLKSIKEKYKTTVKELSPVIRFDETFVFYLAQPDQDVITLHVFYKAKSSSKELHIGDACFSMATLHRGIARQRIAPVAQNPGSKDACRAAQVEVTLQTDDFGKMTVPTDAEEEEEHLRFSELVSRSEATAPEILHAVDVYIAKSELE
;
A
#
# COMPACT_ATOMS: atom_id res chain seq x y z
N MET A 1 58.68 42.64 30.77
CA MET A 1 57.26 42.98 30.99
C MET A 1 56.33 41.78 30.83
N SER A 2 56.43 40.97 29.77
CA SER A 2 55.53 39.82 29.54
C SER A 2 55.54 38.76 30.67
N THR A 3 56.70 38.45 31.24
CA THR A 3 56.81 37.48 32.37
C THR A 3 56.15 37.96 33.66
N LEU A 4 56.12 39.27 33.90
CA LEU A 4 55.55 39.85 35.12
C LEU A 4 54.00 39.91 35.05
N ILE A 5 53.46 40.00 33.84
CA ILE A 5 52.00 39.90 33.59
C ILE A 5 51.53 38.46 33.80
N GLN A 6 52.24 37.47 33.23
CA GLN A 6 51.92 36.05 33.44
C GLN A 6 51.98 35.64 34.92
N LEU A 7 52.98 36.13 35.67
CA LEU A 7 53.07 35.84 37.10
C LEU A 7 51.92 36.47 37.91
N LYS A 8 51.45 37.66 37.52
CA LYS A 8 50.28 38.29 38.16
C LYS A 8 48.99 37.54 37.86
N GLU A 9 48.84 37.07 36.63
CA GLU A 9 47.68 36.27 36.22
C GLU A 9 47.65 34.93 36.96
N GLN A 10 48.78 34.22 37.04
CA GLN A 10 48.90 33.00 37.85
C GLN A 10 48.69 33.23 39.35
N LEU A 11 49.09 34.40 39.87
CA LEU A 11 48.83 34.75 41.27
C LEU A 11 47.32 34.96 41.49
N SER A 12 46.65 35.70 40.60
CA SER A 12 45.22 35.95 40.70
C SER A 12 44.38 34.68 40.57
N GLU A 13 44.80 33.74 39.71
CA GLU A 13 44.15 32.43 39.56
C GLU A 13 44.31 31.57 40.81
N LYS A 14 45.49 31.61 41.45
CA LYS A 14 45.72 30.94 42.73
C LYS A 14 44.93 31.58 43.87
N GLU A 15 44.84 32.90 43.93
CA GLU A 15 44.04 33.62 44.92
C GLU A 15 42.54 33.30 44.78
N LEU A 16 42.03 33.24 43.54
CA LEU A 16 40.67 32.80 43.25
C LEU A 16 40.46 31.36 43.73
N ARG A 17 41.40 30.46 43.43
CA ARG A 17 41.28 29.05 43.82
C ARG A 17 41.34 28.86 45.34
N VAL A 18 42.14 29.65 46.05
CA VAL A 18 42.17 29.66 47.52
C VAL A 18 40.82 30.14 48.07
N TYR A 19 40.25 31.20 47.49
CA TYR A 19 38.93 31.70 47.92
C TYR A 19 37.81 30.66 47.70
N GLU A 20 37.81 29.96 46.57
CA GLU A 20 36.87 28.86 46.31
C GLU A 20 37.00 27.74 47.35
N LEU A 21 38.23 27.33 47.67
CA LEU A 21 38.49 26.29 48.68
C LEU A 21 38.09 26.75 50.09
N GLU A 22 38.29 28.02 50.43
CA GLU A 22 37.83 28.57 51.71
C GLU A 22 36.30 28.56 51.82
N LEU A 23 35.60 28.82 50.71
CA LEU A 23 34.14 28.75 50.66
C LEU A 23 33.64 27.32 50.85
N GLU A 24 34.25 26.36 50.14
CA GLU A 24 33.93 24.93 50.25
C GLU A 24 34.19 24.41 51.67
N VAL A 25 35.30 24.79 52.30
CA VAL A 25 35.58 24.43 53.70
C VAL A 25 34.55 25.03 54.66
N LYS A 26 34.06 26.24 54.39
CA LYS A 26 33.03 26.88 55.21
C LYS A 26 31.67 26.17 55.06
N GLU A 27 31.31 25.77 53.85
CA GLU A 27 30.11 24.98 53.57
C GLU A 27 30.17 23.61 54.25
N LEU A 28 31.28 22.89 54.11
CA LEU A 28 31.48 21.60 54.77
C LEU A 28 31.43 21.73 56.30
N ARG A 29 31.96 22.81 56.88
CA ARG A 29 31.84 23.05 58.33
C ARG A 29 30.39 23.26 58.76
N ASN A 30 29.61 24.01 57.98
CA ASN A 30 28.20 24.24 58.26
C ASN A 30 27.40 22.92 58.16
N GLU A 31 27.70 22.10 57.15
CA GLU A 31 27.09 20.78 56.97
C GLU A 31 27.42 19.85 58.16
N VAL A 32 28.68 19.82 58.61
CA VAL A 32 29.08 19.05 59.79
C VAL A 32 28.32 19.50 61.04
N THR A 33 28.17 20.81 61.30
CA THR A 33 27.36 21.29 62.43
C THR A 33 25.88 20.88 62.31
N SER A 34 25.29 20.96 61.11
CA SER A 34 23.91 20.52 60.86
C SER A 34 23.74 19.03 61.14
N LEU A 35 24.73 18.21 60.76
CA LEU A 35 24.73 16.77 61.05
C LEU A 35 24.85 16.47 62.54
N TYR A 36 25.63 17.23 63.31
CA TYR A 36 25.68 17.10 64.77
C TYR A 36 24.33 17.45 65.42
N ASP A 37 23.69 18.55 65.00
CA ASP A 37 22.35 18.92 65.48
C ASP A 37 21.30 17.87 65.11
N ALA A 38 21.39 17.28 63.92
CA ALA A 38 20.50 16.21 63.48
C ALA A 38 20.70 14.94 64.32
N LYS A 39 21.95 14.61 64.66
CA LYS A 39 22.28 13.49 65.54
C LYS A 39 21.72 13.69 66.95
N ASP A 40 21.87 14.87 67.53
CA ASP A 40 21.33 15.17 68.86
C ASP A 40 19.80 15.08 68.88
N LYS A 41 19.13 15.55 67.82
CA LYS A 41 17.68 15.40 67.65
C LYS A 41 17.27 13.92 67.50
N LEU A 42 18.05 13.12 66.77
CA LEU A 42 17.81 11.68 66.64
C LEU A 42 17.97 10.97 67.99
N ASP A 43 18.98 11.32 68.78
CA ASP A 43 19.21 10.73 70.10
C ASP A 43 18.07 11.09 71.08
N ILE A 44 17.55 12.32 71.01
CA ILE A 44 16.34 12.70 71.77
C ILE A 44 15.11 11.93 71.28
N ALA A 45 14.91 11.82 69.96
CA ALA A 45 13.80 11.07 69.39
C ALA A 45 13.84 9.59 69.79
N ASN A 46 15.02 8.96 69.79
CA ASN A 46 15.21 7.58 70.22
C ASN A 46 14.94 7.39 71.72
N ARG A 47 15.31 8.36 72.56
CA ARG A 47 14.94 8.34 73.99
C ARG A 47 13.43 8.45 74.16
N ASN A 48 12.78 9.37 73.45
CA ASN A 48 11.33 9.52 73.51
C ASN A 48 10.60 8.27 73.00
N ALA A 49 11.10 7.64 71.94
CA ALA A 49 10.56 6.39 71.43
C ALA A 49 10.63 5.28 72.48
N ARG A 50 11.75 5.15 73.21
CA ARG A 50 11.86 4.19 74.32
C ARG A 50 10.90 4.49 75.47
N VAL A 51 10.75 5.76 75.86
CA VAL A 51 9.81 6.14 76.93
C VAL A 51 8.37 5.81 76.50
N LEU A 52 8.01 6.09 75.25
CA LEU A 52 6.70 5.74 74.70
C LEU A 52 6.49 4.23 74.60
N GLU A 53 7.52 3.45 74.26
CA GLU A 53 7.46 1.99 74.32
C GLU A 53 7.26 1.49 75.75
N GLU A 54 7.96 2.05 76.74
CA GLU A 54 7.77 1.71 78.16
C GLU A 54 6.37 2.10 78.66
N GLU A 55 5.85 3.27 78.28
CA GLU A 55 4.48 3.70 78.59
C GLU A 55 3.45 2.80 77.92
N ASN A 56 3.63 2.44 76.65
CA ASN A 56 2.76 1.49 75.95
C ASN A 56 2.82 0.10 76.57
N ASN A 57 3.98 -0.37 77.00
CA ASN A 57 4.11 -1.65 77.70
C ASN A 57 3.39 -1.60 79.05
N ASN A 58 3.50 -0.50 79.79
CA ASN A 58 2.76 -0.29 81.04
C ASN A 58 1.23 -0.24 80.80
N LEU A 59 0.78 0.40 79.71
CA LEU A 59 -0.62 0.42 79.31
C LEU A 59 -1.09 -0.97 78.89
N HIS A 60 -0.29 -1.73 78.14
CA HIS A 60 -0.59 -3.11 77.79
C HIS A 60 -0.67 -3.99 79.03
N ASP A 61 0.20 -3.82 80.02
CA ASP A 61 0.13 -4.55 81.29
C ASP A 61 -1.10 -4.14 82.13
N LEU A 62 -1.53 -2.88 82.05
CA LEU A 62 -2.78 -2.41 82.66
C LEU A 62 -4.01 -3.00 81.96
N VAL A 63 -4.03 -2.97 80.62
CA VAL A 63 -5.08 -3.55 79.78
C VAL A 63 -5.17 -5.06 80.01
N LYS A 64 -4.05 -5.77 80.05
CA LYS A 64 -3.99 -7.21 80.31
C LYS A 64 -4.45 -7.58 81.73
N LYS A 65 -4.27 -6.68 82.71
CA LYS A 65 -4.87 -6.82 84.05
C LYS A 65 -6.39 -6.59 84.04
N THR A 66 -6.91 -5.80 83.12
CA THR A 66 -8.36 -5.55 82.96
C THR A 66 -9.07 -6.53 82.00
N GLU A 67 -8.34 -7.14 81.06
CA GLU A 67 -8.85 -8.11 80.08
C GLU A 67 -9.29 -9.44 80.71
N GLY A 68 -8.91 -9.70 81.97
CA GLY A 68 -9.39 -10.87 82.74
C GLY A 68 -10.87 -10.80 83.11
N ASP A 69 -11.50 -9.62 83.07
CA ASP A 69 -12.92 -9.44 83.38
C ASP A 69 -13.73 -9.18 82.09
N GLN A 70 -13.94 -10.24 81.31
CA GLN A 70 -14.88 -10.26 80.17
C GLN A 70 -16.32 -9.85 80.56
N ARG A 71 -16.64 -9.81 81.86
CA ARG A 71 -17.93 -9.29 82.38
C ARG A 71 -18.00 -7.76 82.47
N TYR A 72 -16.88 -7.05 82.33
CA TYR A 72 -16.85 -5.59 82.48
C TYR A 72 -17.33 -4.87 81.21
N TYR A 73 -17.03 -5.41 80.03
CA TYR A 73 -17.40 -4.81 78.73
C TYR A 73 -18.83 -5.13 78.26
N GLU A 74 -19.42 -6.24 78.71
CA GLU A 74 -20.83 -6.56 78.42
C GLU A 74 -21.82 -5.74 79.28
N SER A 75 -21.35 -5.18 80.40
CA SER A 75 -22.21 -4.51 81.39
C SER A 75 -22.37 -3.01 81.15
N PHE A 76 -21.63 -2.39 80.22
CA PHE A 76 -21.67 -0.95 79.96
C PHE A 76 -21.81 -0.62 78.46
N PRO A 77 -22.71 0.31 78.07
CA PRO A 77 -22.97 0.67 76.68
C PRO A 77 -21.72 1.08 75.88
N GLN A 78 -20.78 1.76 76.55
CA GLN A 78 -19.53 2.25 75.95
C GLN A 78 -18.56 1.12 75.57
N GLY A 79 -18.62 -0.04 76.25
CA GLY A 79 -17.78 -1.20 75.93
C GLY A 79 -18.22 -1.93 74.66
N ARG A 80 -19.53 -1.96 74.40
CA ARG A 80 -20.09 -2.52 73.16
C ARG A 80 -19.79 -1.63 71.95
N GLU A 81 -19.93 -0.32 72.12
CA GLU A 81 -19.60 0.67 71.08
C GLU A 81 -18.11 0.63 70.72
N ALA A 82 -17.21 0.48 71.70
CA ALA A 82 -15.78 0.32 71.44
C ALA A 82 -15.46 -0.97 70.64
N LEU A 83 -16.15 -2.08 70.92
CA LEU A 83 -16.01 -3.33 70.17
C LEU A 83 -16.54 -3.22 68.74
N GLU A 84 -17.64 -2.51 68.52
CA GLU A 84 -18.16 -2.23 67.17
C GLU A 84 -17.17 -1.42 66.34
N VAL A 85 -16.56 -0.37 66.92
CA VAL A 85 -15.55 0.46 66.24
C VAL A 85 -14.26 -0.31 65.94
N ILE A 86 -13.87 -1.26 66.80
CA ILE A 86 -12.73 -2.16 66.54
C ILE A 86 -13.02 -3.06 65.34
N ASN A 87 -14.21 -3.69 65.30
CA ASN A 87 -14.61 -4.55 64.19
C ASN A 87 -14.72 -3.77 62.88
N GLU A 88 -15.28 -2.56 62.91
CA GLU A 88 -15.35 -1.68 61.75
C GLU A 88 -13.96 -1.30 61.23
N ASN A 89 -13.02 -0.97 62.14
CA ASN A 89 -11.63 -0.72 61.75
C ASN A 89 -10.95 -1.95 61.14
N ASP A 90 -11.21 -3.16 61.66
CA ASP A 90 -10.65 -4.39 61.12
C ASP A 90 -11.21 -4.70 59.73
N ASP A 91 -12.50 -4.43 59.49
CA ASP A 91 -13.10 -4.59 58.17
C ASP A 91 -12.60 -3.52 57.18
N LEU A 92 -12.42 -2.28 57.62
CA LEU A 92 -11.77 -1.23 56.82
C LEU A 92 -10.32 -1.59 56.45
N ARG A 93 -9.56 -2.22 57.36
CA ARG A 93 -8.21 -2.71 57.08
C ARG A 93 -8.21 -3.83 56.04
N LYS A 94 -9.15 -4.78 56.13
CA LYS A 94 -9.31 -5.84 55.11
C LYS A 94 -9.67 -5.25 53.75
N GLN A 95 -10.57 -4.28 53.70
CA GLN A 95 -10.92 -3.58 52.45
C GLN A 95 -9.73 -2.82 51.87
N LEU A 96 -8.95 -2.15 52.72
CA LEU A 96 -7.73 -1.47 52.31
C LEU A 96 -6.69 -2.43 51.72
N ASP A 97 -6.52 -3.63 52.29
CA ASP A 97 -5.58 -4.61 51.76
C ASP A 97 -6.09 -5.27 50.48
N ALA A 98 -7.40 -5.49 50.34
CA ALA A 98 -8.02 -5.95 49.10
C ALA A 98 -7.79 -4.94 47.96
N THR A 99 -8.06 -3.66 48.19
CA THR A 99 -7.84 -2.59 47.20
C THR A 99 -6.37 -2.41 46.83
N LYS A 100 -5.44 -2.56 47.79
CA LYS A 100 -3.99 -2.58 47.47
C LYS A 100 -3.62 -3.73 46.54
N GLU A 101 -4.18 -4.91 46.74
CA GLU A 101 -3.89 -6.07 45.90
C GLU A 101 -4.47 -5.91 44.49
N GLU A 102 -5.68 -5.36 44.38
CA GLU A 102 -6.26 -4.96 43.09
C GLU A 102 -5.39 -3.94 42.35
N LEU A 103 -4.87 -2.92 43.06
CA LEU A 103 -3.96 -1.93 42.49
C LEU A 103 -2.64 -2.56 42.02
N LYS A 104 -2.07 -3.53 42.76
CA LYS A 104 -0.88 -4.24 42.30
C LYS A 104 -1.15 -4.99 41.00
N VAL A 105 -2.25 -5.74 40.92
CA VAL A 105 -2.63 -6.47 39.71
C VAL A 105 -2.82 -5.52 38.52
N LEU A 106 -3.46 -4.37 38.75
CA LEU A 106 -3.62 -3.34 37.71
C LEU A 106 -2.27 -2.76 37.27
N THR A 107 -1.34 -2.53 38.20
CA THR A 107 0.00 -2.02 37.91
C THR A 107 0.83 -3.04 37.11
N GLU A 108 0.73 -4.32 37.45
CA GLU A 108 1.38 -5.42 36.72
C GLU A 108 0.85 -5.52 35.28
N LYS A 109 -0.47 -5.42 35.11
CA LYS A 109 -1.12 -5.37 33.79
C LYS A 109 -0.67 -4.16 32.97
N MET A 110 -0.58 -3.00 33.60
CA MET A 110 -0.11 -1.76 32.96
C MET A 110 1.33 -1.92 32.46
N ARG A 111 2.24 -2.44 33.30
CA ARG A 111 3.63 -2.73 32.90
C ARG A 111 3.72 -3.74 31.77
N SER A 112 2.88 -4.77 31.78
CA SER A 112 2.81 -5.75 30.69
C SER A 112 2.35 -5.09 29.38
N CYS A 113 1.35 -4.20 29.44
CA CYS A 113 0.90 -3.44 28.27
C CYS A 113 1.99 -2.48 27.75
N GLU A 114 2.67 -1.76 28.64
CA GLU A 114 3.80 -0.88 28.28
C GLU A 114 4.91 -1.66 27.57
N SER A 115 5.32 -2.81 28.14
CA SER A 115 6.33 -3.67 27.50
C SER A 115 5.89 -4.20 26.13
N ALA A 116 4.59 -4.46 25.92
CA ALA A 116 4.06 -4.88 24.63
C ALA A 116 4.06 -3.73 23.61
N CYS A 117 3.68 -2.51 24.04
CA CYS A 117 3.78 -1.29 23.24
C CYS A 117 5.23 -1.00 22.84
N ASP A 118 6.19 -1.09 23.77
CA ASP A 118 7.61 -0.88 23.49
C ASP A 118 8.18 -1.90 22.51
N LYS A 119 7.72 -3.16 22.60
CA LYS A 119 8.06 -4.18 21.61
C LYS A 119 7.50 -3.80 20.23
N ARG A 120 6.23 -3.40 20.15
CA ARG A 120 5.60 -2.98 18.90
C ARG A 120 6.28 -1.76 18.27
N ILE A 121 6.69 -0.79 19.08
CA ILE A 121 7.45 0.39 18.62
C ILE A 121 8.79 -0.05 18.02
N ARG A 122 9.52 -0.96 18.68
CA ARG A 122 10.79 -1.48 18.15
C ARG A 122 10.61 -2.22 16.82
N ASP A 123 9.56 -3.03 16.71
CA ASP A 123 9.25 -3.77 15.48
C ASP A 123 8.92 -2.81 14.32
N LEU A 124 8.12 -1.77 14.59
CA LEU A 124 7.80 -0.72 13.61
C LEU A 124 9.05 0.10 13.21
N CYS A 125 9.96 0.39 14.14
CA CYS A 125 11.23 1.03 13.81
C CYS A 125 12.09 0.16 12.90
N ALA A 126 12.18 -1.15 13.16
CA ALA A 126 12.92 -2.08 12.32
C ALA A 126 12.29 -2.21 10.91
N GLU A 127 10.97 -2.19 10.81
CA GLU A 127 10.25 -2.19 9.54
C GLU A 127 10.50 -0.91 8.73
N ARG A 128 10.44 0.27 9.38
CA ARG A 128 10.82 1.55 8.76
C ARG A 128 12.24 1.52 8.22
N ASP A 129 13.19 0.97 8.97
CA ASP A 129 14.59 0.93 8.57
C ASP A 129 14.80 -0.03 7.37
N ARG A 130 14.07 -1.15 7.32
CA ARG A 130 14.03 -2.03 6.14
C ARG A 130 13.49 -1.30 4.91
N PHE A 131 12.37 -0.59 5.04
CA PHE A 131 11.79 0.19 3.94
C PHE A 131 12.74 1.31 3.46
N SER A 132 13.44 1.96 4.39
CA SER A 132 14.44 2.97 4.05
C SER A 132 15.60 2.37 3.25
N MET A 133 16.11 1.20 3.64
CA MET A 133 17.19 0.53 2.90
C MET A 133 16.73 0.08 1.50
N GLU A 134 15.50 -0.41 1.37
CA GLU A 134 14.93 -0.80 0.09
C GLU A 134 14.70 0.41 -0.83
N SER A 135 14.19 1.51 -0.28
CA SER A 135 14.07 2.79 -1.02
C SER A 135 15.43 3.28 -1.52
N GLU A 136 16.49 3.18 -0.70
CA GLU A 136 17.84 3.56 -1.12
C GLU A 136 18.41 2.65 -2.22
N ARG A 137 18.11 1.35 -2.18
CA ARG A 137 18.46 0.42 -3.27
C ARG A 137 17.76 0.78 -4.57
N ASN A 138 16.44 1.00 -4.52
CA ASN A 138 15.64 1.39 -5.68
C ASN A 138 16.12 2.73 -6.26
N ALA A 139 16.53 3.68 -5.42
CA ALA A 139 17.11 4.94 -5.87
C ALA A 139 18.44 4.74 -6.62
N LYS A 140 19.32 3.86 -6.11
CA LYS A 140 20.60 3.52 -6.78
C LYS A 140 20.37 2.81 -8.11
N GLU A 141 19.40 1.91 -8.19
CA GLU A 141 19.01 1.24 -9.44
C GLU A 141 18.46 2.23 -10.47
N LEU A 142 17.56 3.13 -10.06
CA LEU A 142 17.06 4.20 -10.91
C LEU A 142 18.18 5.11 -11.43
N GLU A 143 19.16 5.42 -10.59
CA GLU A 143 20.31 6.23 -11.00
C GLU A 143 21.23 5.49 -11.99
N SER A 144 21.39 4.17 -11.81
CA SER A 144 22.07 3.29 -12.78
C SER A 144 21.36 3.29 -14.14
N TYR A 145 20.03 3.11 -14.15
CA TYR A 145 19.22 3.15 -15.39
C TYR A 145 19.28 4.52 -16.06
N ARG A 146 19.19 5.61 -15.30
CA ARG A 146 19.35 6.97 -15.84
C ARG A 146 20.70 7.15 -16.52
N ARG A 147 21.77 6.62 -15.92
CA ARG A 147 23.12 6.69 -16.49
C ARG A 147 23.23 5.89 -17.78
N GLN A 148 22.66 4.67 -17.82
CA GLN A 148 22.56 3.89 -19.05
C GLN A 148 21.78 4.63 -20.16
N CYS A 149 20.67 5.28 -19.83
CA CYS A 149 19.91 6.08 -20.81
C CYS A 149 20.68 7.30 -21.33
N ILE A 150 21.57 7.89 -20.53
CA ILE A 150 22.45 8.99 -20.97
C ILE A 150 23.52 8.45 -21.92
N ASP A 151 24.14 7.30 -21.59
CA ASP A 151 25.17 6.71 -22.42
C ASP A 151 24.61 6.20 -23.77
N LEU A 152 23.41 5.63 -23.78
CA LEU A 152 22.70 5.26 -25.01
C LEU A 152 22.35 6.48 -25.88
N ARG A 153 21.91 7.59 -25.27
CA ARG A 153 21.68 8.84 -26.01
C ARG A 153 22.96 9.38 -26.64
N ARG A 154 24.06 9.39 -25.89
CA ARG A 154 25.37 9.80 -26.42
C ARG A 154 25.84 8.90 -27.56
N ALA A 155 25.61 7.58 -27.46
CA ALA A 155 25.93 6.64 -28.54
C ALA A 155 25.10 6.93 -29.82
N LEU A 156 23.81 7.22 -29.66
CA LEU A 156 22.93 7.58 -30.77
C LEU A 156 23.35 8.90 -31.43
N GLU A 157 23.69 9.91 -30.64
CA GLU A 157 24.22 11.19 -31.15
C GLU A 157 25.51 10.99 -31.96
N ASN A 158 26.43 10.17 -31.43
CA ASN A 158 27.66 9.82 -32.15
C ASN A 158 27.36 9.11 -33.49
N GLU A 159 26.43 8.15 -33.53
CA GLU A 159 26.05 7.49 -34.79
C GLU A 159 25.42 8.46 -35.79
N GLN A 160 24.56 9.38 -35.32
CA GLN A 160 23.98 10.42 -36.17
C GLN A 160 25.06 11.32 -36.77
N ASP A 161 26.06 11.72 -35.97
CA ASP A 161 27.14 12.56 -36.45
C ASP A 161 28.06 11.82 -37.43
N MET A 162 28.34 10.54 -37.19
CA MET A 162 29.05 9.68 -38.15
C MET A 162 28.28 9.52 -39.47
N SER A 163 26.96 9.36 -39.39
CA SER A 163 26.09 9.28 -40.57
C SER A 163 26.08 10.59 -41.37
N LYS A 164 25.98 11.74 -40.70
CA LYS A 164 26.10 13.06 -41.33
C LYS A 164 27.46 13.26 -42.00
N ALA A 165 28.56 12.86 -41.33
CA ALA A 165 29.90 12.94 -41.90
C ALA A 165 30.04 12.08 -43.16
N SER A 166 29.49 10.86 -43.15
CA SER A 166 29.45 9.97 -44.32
C SER A 166 28.64 10.60 -45.46
N ALA A 167 27.45 11.14 -45.18
CA ALA A 167 26.62 11.81 -46.17
C ALA A 167 27.33 13.03 -46.80
N ALA A 168 28.07 13.81 -46.00
CA ALA A 168 28.87 14.92 -46.51
C ALA A 168 29.99 14.46 -47.45
N LEU A 169 30.68 13.36 -47.12
CA LEU A 169 31.69 12.75 -48.01
C LEU A 169 31.08 12.27 -49.33
N TRP A 170 29.92 11.62 -49.30
CA TRP A 170 29.19 11.22 -50.51
C TRP A 170 28.75 12.40 -51.35
N SER A 171 28.31 13.49 -50.72
CA SER A 171 27.96 14.73 -51.42
C SER A 171 29.18 15.36 -52.11
N GLN A 172 30.34 15.37 -51.44
CA GLN A 172 31.58 15.87 -52.01
C GLN A 172 32.03 15.01 -53.20
N GLU A 173 31.93 13.68 -53.10
CA GLU A 173 32.31 12.78 -54.17
C GLU A 173 31.36 12.90 -55.37
N LYS A 174 30.06 13.05 -55.11
CA LYS A 174 29.05 13.37 -56.13
C LYS A 174 29.40 14.66 -56.87
N GLU A 175 29.73 15.73 -56.15
CA GLU A 175 30.12 17.01 -56.74
C GLU A 175 31.39 16.88 -57.60
N ARG A 176 32.39 16.10 -57.16
CA ARG A 176 33.58 15.78 -57.96
C ARG A 176 33.23 15.06 -59.25
N TYR A 177 32.33 14.07 -59.20
CA TYR A 177 31.89 13.37 -60.41
C TYR A 177 31.12 14.30 -61.35
N GLU A 178 30.24 15.15 -60.83
CA GLU A 178 29.51 16.15 -61.63
C GLU A 178 30.46 17.15 -62.30
N GLN A 179 31.48 17.64 -61.58
CA GLN A 179 32.54 18.47 -62.15
C GLN A 179 33.30 17.74 -63.27
N LYS A 180 33.68 16.48 -63.05
CA LYS A 180 34.38 15.67 -64.04
C LYS A 180 33.53 15.39 -65.28
N ILE A 181 32.22 15.14 -65.11
CA ILE A 181 31.27 14.99 -66.22
C ILE A 181 31.20 16.31 -67.00
N THR A 182 31.10 17.44 -66.30
CA THR A 182 31.05 18.77 -66.92
C THR A 182 32.34 19.09 -67.70
N GLU A 183 33.51 18.73 -67.16
CA GLU A 183 34.79 18.86 -67.85
C GLU A 183 34.91 17.96 -69.09
N VAL A 184 34.40 16.73 -69.02
CA VAL A 184 34.36 15.82 -70.20
C VAL A 184 33.45 16.39 -71.28
N ILE A 185 32.28 16.89 -70.91
CA ILE A 185 31.35 17.57 -71.82
C ILE A 185 31.96 18.85 -72.40
N ALA A 186 32.78 19.58 -71.63
CA ALA A 186 33.45 20.79 -72.10
C ALA A 186 34.68 20.49 -72.98
N ASN A 187 35.38 19.37 -72.76
CA ASN A 187 36.55 18.95 -73.53
C ASN A 187 36.18 18.24 -74.84
N GLU A 188 35.02 17.56 -74.89
CA GLU A 188 34.45 17.06 -76.14
C GLU A 188 33.60 18.15 -76.79
N ASN A 189 34.13 18.80 -77.84
CA ASN A 189 33.39 19.74 -78.68
C ASN A 189 32.18 19.05 -79.37
N PHE A 190 31.08 18.88 -78.64
CA PHE A 190 29.80 18.42 -79.16
C PHE A 190 29.00 19.59 -79.74
N HIS A 191 29.56 20.30 -80.73
CA HIS A 191 28.77 21.17 -81.60
C HIS A 191 29.17 21.08 -83.08
N ALA A 192 28.14 20.76 -83.87
CA ALA A 192 27.98 20.99 -85.31
C ALA A 192 28.78 20.14 -86.30
N LYS A 193 28.13 19.10 -86.86
CA LYS A 193 28.23 18.68 -88.27
C LYS A 193 26.94 17.94 -88.71
N GLU A 194 26.16 18.58 -89.58
CA GLU A 194 25.02 17.98 -90.32
C GLU A 194 25.48 16.81 -91.24
N PRO A 195 24.62 15.87 -91.68
CA PRO A 195 23.88 16.08 -92.95
C PRO A 195 22.48 15.44 -93.07
N ARG A 196 21.65 16.06 -93.92
CA ARG A 196 20.47 15.45 -94.56
C ARG A 196 20.86 14.23 -95.41
N MET A 197 20.17 13.09 -95.25
CA MET A 197 19.79 12.19 -96.35
C MET A 197 18.68 11.22 -95.94
N GLN A 198 17.70 11.07 -96.83
CA GLN A 198 16.62 10.10 -96.77
C GLN A 198 17.15 8.66 -96.92
N THR A 199 16.69 7.73 -96.10
CA THR A 199 15.98 6.49 -96.49
C THR A 199 15.92 5.49 -95.33
N ARG A 200 14.70 4.98 -95.09
CA ARG A 200 14.36 3.65 -94.56
C ARG A 200 15.18 3.09 -93.38
N GLY A 201 14.59 3.21 -92.20
CA GLY A 201 14.38 2.10 -91.26
C GLY A 201 15.61 1.38 -90.75
N GLU A 202 16.26 1.96 -89.74
CA GLU A 202 16.95 1.23 -88.69
C GLU A 202 16.95 2.13 -87.45
N VAL A 203 16.27 1.69 -86.39
CA VAL A 203 16.36 2.32 -85.07
C VAL A 203 17.83 2.20 -84.64
N PRO A 204 18.49 3.28 -84.16
CA PRO A 204 19.87 3.19 -83.68
C PRO A 204 20.02 2.00 -82.73
N LEU A 205 21.03 1.15 -82.91
CA LEU A 205 21.21 -0.08 -82.11
C LEU A 205 21.05 0.18 -80.60
N GLN A 206 21.51 1.33 -80.14
CA GLN A 206 21.38 1.76 -78.75
C GLN A 206 19.93 2.07 -78.33
N GLN A 207 19.13 2.66 -79.22
CA GLN A 207 17.70 2.89 -78.97
C GLN A 207 16.89 1.60 -79.13
N ALA A 208 17.32 0.66 -79.99
CA ALA A 208 16.74 -0.67 -80.10
C ALA A 208 17.05 -1.52 -78.86
N LEU A 209 18.29 -1.48 -78.36
CA LEU A 209 18.70 -2.13 -77.11
C LEU A 209 17.99 -1.54 -75.90
N LEU A 210 17.81 -0.21 -75.83
CA LEU A 210 17.03 0.40 -74.75
C LEU A 210 15.55 0.07 -74.84
N GLN A 211 14.98 -0.03 -76.05
CA GLN A 211 13.60 -0.51 -76.22
C GLN A 211 13.45 -2.00 -75.87
N GLU A 212 14.48 -2.80 -76.12
CA GLU A 212 14.55 -4.20 -75.72
C GLU A 212 14.68 -4.34 -74.20
N GLU A 213 15.57 -3.58 -73.55
CA GLU A 213 15.72 -3.55 -72.09
C GLU A 213 14.45 -3.05 -71.39
N VAL A 214 13.82 -1.99 -71.91
CA VAL A 214 12.52 -1.51 -71.40
C VAL A 214 11.45 -2.57 -71.60
N GLY A 215 11.41 -3.24 -72.77
CA GLY A 215 10.48 -4.33 -73.03
C GLY A 215 10.70 -5.55 -72.14
N GLU A 216 11.95 -5.89 -71.81
CA GLU A 216 12.31 -6.95 -70.87
C GLU A 216 11.91 -6.58 -69.44
N LEU A 217 12.13 -5.33 -69.02
CA LEU A 217 11.72 -4.84 -67.70
C LEU A 217 10.20 -4.79 -67.57
N GLU A 218 9.48 -4.34 -68.59
CA GLU A 218 8.02 -4.35 -68.64
C GLU A 218 7.47 -5.78 -68.61
N SER A 219 8.07 -6.70 -69.38
CA SER A 219 7.70 -8.12 -69.37
C SER A 219 7.97 -8.77 -68.01
N ARG A 220 9.09 -8.42 -67.36
CA ARG A 220 9.45 -8.91 -66.04
C ARG A 220 8.55 -8.34 -64.95
N LEU A 221 8.16 -7.08 -65.06
CA LEU A 221 7.21 -6.43 -64.16
C LEU A 221 5.82 -7.06 -64.31
N HIS A 222 5.35 -7.27 -65.54
CA HIS A 222 4.07 -7.94 -65.80
C HIS A 222 4.09 -9.39 -65.31
N TYR A 223 5.19 -10.12 -65.51
CA TYR A 223 5.37 -11.48 -64.98
C TYR A 223 5.34 -11.50 -63.44
N LEU A 224 6.00 -10.56 -62.77
CA LEU A 224 5.96 -10.46 -61.31
C LEU A 224 4.58 -10.07 -60.78
N GLN A 225 3.89 -9.15 -61.45
CA GLN A 225 2.51 -8.78 -61.12
C GLN A 225 1.55 -9.96 -61.29
N GLU A 226 1.62 -10.69 -62.40
CA GLU A 226 0.81 -11.88 -62.65
C GLU A 226 1.11 -12.98 -61.63
N LYS A 227 2.40 -13.20 -61.31
CA LYS A 227 2.82 -14.18 -60.30
C LYS A 227 2.32 -13.80 -58.90
N GLN A 228 2.34 -12.52 -58.54
CA GLN A 228 1.77 -12.04 -57.28
C GLN A 228 0.25 -12.19 -57.27
N TRP A 229 -0.42 -11.88 -58.37
CA TRP A 229 -1.87 -12.06 -58.51
C TRP A 229 -2.28 -13.53 -58.39
N GLN A 230 -1.54 -14.44 -59.02
CA GLN A 230 -1.77 -15.89 -58.89
C GLN A 230 -1.55 -16.36 -57.45
N LYS A 231 -0.51 -15.87 -56.76
CA LYS A 231 -0.32 -16.16 -55.34
C LYS A 231 -1.44 -15.62 -54.46
N GLU A 232 -1.92 -14.41 -54.70
CA GLU A 232 -3.07 -13.84 -53.96
C GLU A 232 -4.32 -14.68 -54.20
N LYS A 233 -4.53 -15.18 -55.43
CA LYS A 233 -5.62 -16.09 -55.76
C LYS A 233 -5.50 -17.45 -55.07
N GLU A 234 -4.30 -18.04 -55.02
CA GLU A 234 -4.03 -19.29 -54.30
C GLU A 234 -4.24 -19.10 -52.78
N TRP A 235 -3.84 -17.97 -52.22
CA TRP A 235 -4.08 -17.63 -50.82
C TRP A 235 -5.56 -17.45 -50.51
N ILE A 236 -6.33 -16.77 -51.37
CA ILE A 236 -7.78 -16.65 -51.21
C ILE A 236 -8.47 -18.02 -51.32
N GLN A 237 -8.02 -18.89 -52.23
CA GLN A 237 -8.57 -20.24 -52.37
C GLN A 237 -8.28 -21.11 -51.14
N THR A 238 -7.06 -21.05 -50.61
CA THR A 238 -6.67 -21.77 -49.39
C THR A 238 -7.38 -21.23 -48.16
N GLU A 239 -7.53 -19.90 -48.03
CA GLU A 239 -8.34 -19.28 -46.98
C GLU A 239 -9.80 -19.75 -47.03
N ASN A 240 -10.40 -19.79 -48.22
CA ASN A 240 -11.77 -20.26 -48.39
C ASN A 240 -11.93 -21.76 -48.08
N ALA A 241 -10.95 -22.60 -48.44
CA ALA A 241 -10.94 -24.02 -48.09
C ALA A 241 -10.80 -24.23 -46.57
N LEU A 242 -9.96 -23.43 -45.90
CA LEU A 242 -9.82 -23.46 -44.44
C LEU A 242 -11.10 -22.98 -43.74
N ARG A 243 -11.76 -21.94 -44.27
CA ARG A 243 -13.08 -21.51 -43.77
C ARG A 243 -14.17 -22.57 -43.98
N GLN A 244 -14.12 -23.33 -45.07
CA GLN A 244 -15.06 -24.44 -45.31
C GLN A 244 -14.83 -25.61 -44.35
N THR A 245 -13.57 -26.01 -44.13
CA THR A 245 -13.23 -27.07 -43.17
C THR A 245 -13.56 -26.69 -41.73
N ILE A 246 -13.37 -25.43 -41.32
CA ILE A 246 -13.83 -24.92 -40.02
C ILE A 246 -15.37 -24.99 -39.90
N ASN A 247 -16.09 -24.69 -40.97
CA ASN A 247 -17.55 -24.77 -40.97
C ASN A 247 -18.08 -26.22 -40.99
N GLU A 248 -17.32 -27.16 -41.56
CA GLU A 248 -17.63 -28.60 -41.55
C GLU A 248 -17.35 -29.22 -40.17
N LEU A 249 -16.26 -28.82 -39.52
CA LEU A 249 -15.94 -29.22 -38.15
C LEU A 249 -16.99 -28.67 -37.14
N ASN A 250 -17.52 -27.46 -37.38
CA ASN A 250 -18.58 -26.87 -36.55
C ASN A 250 -19.92 -27.61 -36.66
N ARG A 251 -20.10 -28.46 -37.68
CA ARG A 251 -21.31 -29.26 -37.90
C ARG A 251 -21.21 -30.68 -37.33
N SER A 252 -20.02 -31.11 -36.90
CA SER A 252 -19.82 -32.41 -36.24
C SER A 252 -20.04 -32.26 -34.73
N GLU A 253 -21.18 -32.72 -34.21
CA GLU A 253 -21.54 -32.67 -32.77
C GLU A 253 -20.71 -33.60 -31.86
N THR A 254 -19.53 -34.03 -32.28
CA THR A 254 -18.64 -34.90 -31.48
C THR A 254 -17.29 -34.23 -31.26
N VAL A 255 -17.27 -33.22 -30.38
CA VAL A 255 -16.05 -32.44 -30.09
C VAL A 255 -15.25 -33.11 -28.97
N GLY A 256 -14.10 -33.69 -29.33
CA GLY A 256 -13.06 -34.09 -28.38
C GLY A 256 -12.13 -32.92 -28.07
N GLY A 257 -11.49 -32.92 -26.90
CA GLY A 257 -10.64 -31.81 -26.42
C GLY A 257 -9.51 -31.39 -27.36
N ASN A 258 -9.02 -32.29 -28.21
CA ASN A 258 -7.99 -31.99 -29.22
C ASN A 258 -8.49 -31.11 -30.36
N ASP A 259 -9.80 -31.09 -30.64
CA ASP A 259 -10.35 -30.29 -31.73
C ASP A 259 -10.27 -28.80 -31.40
N LYS A 260 -10.41 -28.39 -30.13
CA LYS A 260 -10.31 -26.98 -29.72
C LYS A 260 -8.91 -26.37 -29.94
N GLU A 261 -7.86 -27.16 -29.75
CA GLU A 261 -6.48 -26.71 -30.00
C GLU A 261 -6.18 -26.61 -31.50
N VAL A 262 -6.71 -27.55 -32.29
CA VAL A 262 -6.64 -27.49 -33.76
C VAL A 262 -7.42 -26.27 -34.28
N TYR A 263 -8.57 -25.96 -33.70
CA TYR A 263 -9.35 -24.75 -34.01
C TYR A 263 -8.57 -23.47 -33.73
N LYS A 264 -7.91 -23.40 -32.57
CA LYS A 264 -7.11 -22.23 -32.19
C LYS A 264 -5.91 -22.07 -33.12
N GLY A 265 -5.22 -23.16 -33.45
CA GLY A 265 -4.11 -23.15 -34.41
C GLY A 265 -4.52 -22.72 -35.82
N LEU A 266 -5.69 -23.15 -36.29
CA LEU A 266 -6.25 -22.71 -37.57
C LEU A 266 -6.65 -21.23 -37.55
N GLN A 267 -7.21 -20.75 -36.43
CA GLN A 267 -7.61 -19.36 -36.25
C GLN A 267 -6.39 -18.42 -36.22
N ASP A 268 -5.30 -18.85 -35.57
CA ASP A 268 -4.03 -18.11 -35.52
C ASP A 268 -3.35 -18.05 -36.90
N GLN A 269 -3.44 -19.12 -37.71
CA GLN A 269 -2.95 -19.11 -39.09
C GLN A 269 -3.74 -18.16 -39.99
N VAL A 270 -5.07 -18.07 -39.83
CA VAL A 270 -5.90 -17.10 -40.57
C VAL A 270 -5.54 -15.66 -40.20
N ILE A 271 -5.25 -15.38 -38.92
CA ILE A 271 -4.82 -14.05 -38.47
C ILE A 271 -3.45 -13.69 -39.04
N SER A 272 -2.51 -14.64 -39.04
CA SER A 272 -1.18 -14.45 -39.63
C SER A 272 -1.25 -14.11 -41.13
N LEU A 273 -2.03 -14.87 -41.90
CA LEU A 273 -2.19 -14.63 -43.33
C LEU A 273 -2.86 -13.27 -43.61
N LYS A 274 -3.82 -12.87 -42.78
CA LYS A 274 -4.50 -11.58 -42.91
C LYS A 274 -3.53 -10.41 -42.68
N ASN A 275 -2.67 -10.50 -41.67
CA ASN A 275 -1.66 -9.50 -41.37
C ASN A 275 -0.60 -9.39 -42.48
N GLU A 276 -0.22 -10.51 -43.09
CA GLU A 276 0.72 -10.54 -44.21
C GLU A 276 0.14 -9.87 -45.47
N ILE A 277 -1.13 -10.13 -45.79
CA ILE A 277 -1.86 -9.43 -46.87
C ILE A 277 -1.94 -7.92 -46.60
N GLU A 278 -2.15 -7.53 -45.34
CA GLU A 278 -2.27 -6.14 -44.93
C GLU A 278 -0.93 -5.39 -45.01
N SER A 279 0.17 -6.07 -44.68
CA SER A 279 1.54 -5.57 -44.87
C SER A 279 1.86 -5.34 -46.35
N LEU A 280 1.53 -6.29 -47.22
CA LEU A 280 1.75 -6.16 -48.68
C LEU A 280 0.90 -5.04 -49.30
N ARG A 281 -0.30 -4.78 -48.76
CA ARG A 281 -1.15 -3.64 -49.14
C ARG A 281 -0.67 -2.30 -48.56
N GLY A 282 0.01 -2.32 -47.42
CA GLY A 282 0.67 -1.16 -46.83
C GLY A 282 1.87 -0.69 -47.66
N GLU A 283 2.65 -1.63 -48.17
CA GLU A 283 3.82 -1.35 -49.03
C GLU A 283 3.43 -0.68 -50.36
N LYS A 284 2.26 -1.02 -50.93
CA LYS A 284 1.67 -0.31 -52.09
C LYS A 284 1.28 1.14 -51.80
N ARG A 285 0.86 1.47 -50.57
CA ARG A 285 0.43 2.83 -50.20
C ARG A 285 1.62 3.76 -49.90
N ALA A 286 2.69 3.23 -49.31
CA ALA A 286 3.91 4.00 -49.07
C ALA A 286 4.57 4.48 -50.38
N ASN A 287 4.46 3.70 -51.46
CA ASN A 287 5.01 4.05 -52.78
C ASN A 287 4.15 5.03 -53.60
N HIS A 288 2.95 5.40 -53.14
CA HIS A 288 2.09 6.41 -53.79
C HIS A 288 1.94 7.71 -52.98
N ALA A 289 2.54 7.82 -51.80
CA ALA A 289 2.46 9.00 -50.95
C ALA A 289 3.55 10.05 -51.22
N PHE A 290 4.44 9.82 -52.20
CA PHE A 290 5.57 10.70 -52.52
C PHE A 290 5.38 11.63 -53.72
N ASP A 291 4.23 11.56 -54.42
CA ASP A 291 3.89 12.44 -55.54
C ASP A 291 2.59 13.19 -55.23
N PHE A 292 2.64 14.26 -54.43
CA PHE A 292 1.69 15.40 -54.51
C PHE A 292 2.09 16.50 -53.51
N VAL A 293 3.10 17.29 -53.84
CA VAL A 293 3.24 18.66 -53.31
C VAL A 293 3.70 19.56 -54.45
N SER A 294 2.75 20.26 -55.07
CA SER A 294 2.98 21.55 -55.72
C SER A 294 1.65 22.28 -55.84
N ASP A 295 1.67 23.53 -55.35
CA ASP A 295 0.88 24.72 -55.72
C ASP A 295 -0.54 24.55 -56.28
N ASP A 296 -1.53 25.04 -55.55
CA ASP A 296 -2.19 26.31 -55.90
C ASP A 296 -3.30 26.68 -54.89
N ILE A 297 -3.30 27.95 -54.49
CA ILE A 297 -4.34 28.62 -53.71
C ILE A 297 -5.35 29.19 -54.71
N GLU A 298 -6.65 28.92 -54.54
CA GLU A 298 -7.71 29.95 -54.67
C GLU A 298 -9.13 29.47 -54.28
N SER A 299 -9.70 30.19 -53.29
CA SER A 299 -11.09 30.65 -53.14
C SER A 299 -12.28 29.70 -53.46
N VAL A 300 -13.15 29.42 -52.47
CA VAL A 300 -14.64 29.53 -52.54
C VAL A 300 -15.27 29.48 -51.12
N ASN A 301 -16.08 30.50 -50.81
CA ASN A 301 -17.17 30.71 -49.82
C ASN A 301 -17.40 29.76 -48.59
N PRO A 302 -17.49 30.32 -47.35
CA PRO A 302 -17.79 29.59 -46.13
C PRO A 302 -19.27 29.72 -45.70
N THR A 303 -20.19 29.02 -46.36
CA THR A 303 -21.59 28.99 -45.87
C THR A 303 -22.29 27.65 -46.05
N ILE A 304 -21.62 26.62 -46.58
CA ILE A 304 -22.21 25.28 -46.77
C ILE A 304 -21.60 24.22 -45.81
N GLU A 305 -20.57 24.57 -45.03
CA GLU A 305 -19.89 23.58 -44.16
C GLU A 305 -20.51 23.39 -42.76
N VAL A 306 -21.36 24.31 -42.28
CA VAL A 306 -21.89 24.20 -40.91
C VAL A 306 -22.91 23.05 -40.76
N GLU A 307 -23.76 22.80 -41.76
CA GLU A 307 -24.74 21.70 -41.71
C GLU A 307 -24.17 20.30 -42.02
N ARG A 308 -23.01 20.21 -42.70
CA ARG A 308 -22.34 18.91 -42.96
C ARG A 308 -21.47 18.46 -41.79
N ILE A 309 -20.88 19.39 -41.05
CA ILE A 309 -20.01 19.07 -39.91
C ILE A 309 -20.85 18.58 -38.72
N GLU A 310 -22.05 19.13 -38.49
CA GLU A 310 -22.92 18.68 -37.40
C GLU A 310 -23.47 17.26 -37.59
N LYS A 311 -23.81 16.85 -38.82
CA LYS A 311 -24.28 15.47 -39.09
C LYS A 311 -23.15 14.43 -39.10
N SER A 312 -21.93 14.84 -39.42
CA SER A 312 -20.72 14.01 -39.35
C SER A 312 -20.25 13.80 -37.91
N ALA A 313 -20.26 14.85 -37.09
CA ALA A 313 -19.84 14.80 -35.69
C ALA A 313 -20.76 13.91 -34.83
N VAL A 314 -22.08 13.95 -35.06
CA VAL A 314 -23.04 13.11 -34.34
C VAL A 314 -22.92 11.62 -34.73
N SER A 315 -22.61 11.32 -36.01
CA SER A 315 -22.38 9.94 -36.49
C SER A 315 -21.06 9.34 -35.96
N GLY A 316 -20.01 10.17 -35.88
CA GLY A 316 -18.72 9.79 -35.29
C GLY A 316 -18.80 9.54 -33.77
N MET A 317 -19.60 10.32 -33.05
CA MET A 317 -19.82 10.14 -31.61
C MET A 317 -20.49 8.79 -31.27
N TRP A 318 -21.44 8.34 -32.09
CA TRP A 318 -22.16 7.08 -31.84
C TRP A 318 -21.32 5.86 -32.19
N SER A 319 -20.46 5.99 -33.21
CA SER A 319 -19.51 4.95 -33.60
C SER A 319 -18.38 4.80 -32.57
N ASN A 320 -17.88 5.91 -32.04
CA ASN A 320 -16.88 5.90 -30.97
C ASN A 320 -17.46 5.37 -29.65
N LYS A 321 -18.71 5.71 -29.32
CA LYS A 321 -19.38 5.16 -28.13
C LYS A 321 -19.58 3.64 -28.25
N LYS A 322 -20.03 3.15 -29.41
CA LYS A 322 -20.17 1.71 -29.64
C LYS A 322 -18.84 0.96 -29.57
N HIS A 323 -17.76 1.56 -30.08
CA HIS A 323 -16.42 0.98 -29.97
C HIS A 323 -15.91 0.95 -28.53
N VAL A 324 -16.18 1.99 -27.74
CA VAL A 324 -15.86 2.03 -26.30
C VAL A 324 -16.69 0.99 -25.53
N ASP A 325 -17.98 0.85 -25.83
CA ASP A 325 -18.84 -0.16 -25.20
C ASP A 325 -18.41 -1.59 -25.56
N GLU A 326 -17.95 -1.83 -26.80
CA GLU A 326 -17.36 -3.11 -27.22
C GLU A 326 -16.03 -3.39 -26.51
N LEU A 327 -15.16 -2.39 -26.34
CA LEU A 327 -13.91 -2.51 -25.59
C LEU A 327 -14.14 -2.73 -24.08
N LEU A 328 -15.20 -2.15 -23.51
CA LEU A 328 -15.58 -2.39 -22.13
C LEU A 328 -16.14 -3.81 -21.95
N ALA A 329 -16.93 -4.30 -22.90
CA ALA A 329 -17.42 -5.67 -22.90
C ALA A 329 -16.30 -6.70 -23.06
N ASP A 330 -15.32 -6.43 -23.94
CA ASP A 330 -14.16 -7.30 -24.10
C ASP A 330 -13.21 -7.25 -22.89
N ASN A 331 -13.05 -6.08 -22.24
CA ASN A 331 -12.32 -6.00 -20.97
C ASN A 331 -13.02 -6.79 -19.85
N ALA A 332 -14.35 -6.80 -19.80
CA ALA A 332 -15.10 -7.62 -18.84
C ALA A 332 -14.88 -9.12 -19.10
N ARG A 333 -14.96 -9.56 -20.37
CA ARG A 333 -14.66 -10.94 -20.75
C ARG A 333 -13.23 -11.36 -20.44
N LEU A 334 -12.27 -10.47 -20.66
CA LEU A 334 -10.87 -10.74 -20.33
C LEU A 334 -10.67 -10.89 -18.81
N ARG A 335 -11.38 -10.12 -17.99
CA ARG A 335 -11.39 -10.30 -16.53
C ARG A 335 -11.98 -11.64 -16.13
N ASP A 336 -13.12 -12.03 -16.71
CA ASP A 336 -13.73 -13.34 -16.45
C ASP A 336 -12.78 -14.50 -16.83
N ILE A 337 -12.07 -14.38 -17.95
CA ILE A 337 -11.06 -15.37 -18.39
C ILE A 337 -9.86 -15.40 -17.42
N ILE A 338 -9.41 -14.24 -16.95
CA ILE A 338 -8.33 -14.15 -15.96
C ILE A 338 -8.75 -14.85 -14.66
N ASP A 339 -9.96 -14.61 -14.18
CA ASP A 339 -10.51 -15.24 -12.97
C ASP A 339 -10.64 -16.76 -13.16
N GLU A 340 -11.09 -17.21 -14.33
CA GLU A 340 -11.16 -18.65 -14.64
C GLU A 340 -9.77 -19.30 -14.69
N LEU A 341 -8.77 -18.61 -15.27
CA LEU A 341 -7.39 -19.08 -15.30
C LEU A 341 -6.75 -19.08 -13.91
N GLN A 342 -7.05 -18.08 -13.08
CA GLN A 342 -6.60 -18.03 -11.68
C GLN A 342 -7.18 -19.20 -10.87
N ASN A 343 -8.48 -19.50 -11.05
CA ASN A 343 -9.12 -20.65 -10.41
C ASN A 343 -8.52 -21.99 -10.86
N LYS A 344 -8.20 -22.13 -12.16
CA LYS A 344 -7.49 -23.31 -12.67
C LYS A 344 -6.09 -23.43 -12.11
N ASN A 345 -5.37 -22.31 -11.99
CA ASN A 345 -4.03 -22.30 -11.42
C ASN A 345 -4.05 -22.70 -9.95
N LEU A 346 -5.02 -22.20 -9.17
CA LEU A 346 -5.24 -22.60 -7.78
C LEU A 346 -5.53 -24.09 -7.66
N SER A 347 -6.37 -24.64 -8.54
CA SER A 347 -6.68 -26.09 -8.57
C SER A 347 -5.44 -26.93 -8.89
N LEU A 348 -4.64 -26.52 -9.87
CA LEU A 348 -3.38 -27.19 -10.22
C LEU A 348 -2.36 -27.10 -9.08
N GLN A 349 -2.33 -25.98 -8.36
CA GLN A 349 -1.45 -25.78 -7.21
C GLN A 349 -1.85 -26.71 -6.06
N LEU A 350 -3.15 -26.79 -5.73
CA LEU A 350 -3.65 -27.76 -4.74
C LEU A 350 -3.33 -29.21 -5.14
N GLN A 351 -3.47 -29.56 -6.41
CA GLN A 351 -3.10 -30.88 -6.92
C GLN A 351 -1.60 -31.14 -6.80
N ASN A 352 -0.76 -30.13 -7.02
CA ASN A 352 0.68 -30.23 -6.88
C ASN A 352 1.09 -30.38 -5.41
N ASP A 353 0.46 -29.61 -4.51
CA ASP A 353 0.68 -29.70 -3.06
C ASP A 353 0.28 -31.09 -2.54
N GLU A 354 -0.83 -31.64 -3.01
CA GLU A 354 -1.24 -33.01 -2.71
C GLU A 354 -0.20 -34.04 -3.20
N LYS A 355 0.37 -33.83 -4.39
CA LYS A 355 1.45 -34.69 -4.93
C LYS A 355 2.76 -34.56 -4.16
N VAL A 356 3.08 -33.36 -3.66
CA VAL A 356 4.24 -33.13 -2.80
C VAL A 356 4.07 -33.83 -1.45
N ILE A 357 2.87 -33.75 -0.85
CA ILE A 357 2.54 -34.48 0.38
C ILE A 357 2.66 -35.99 0.15
N GLN A 358 2.08 -36.51 -0.93
CA GLN A 358 2.21 -37.93 -1.31
C GLN A 358 3.67 -38.36 -1.48
N ASN A 359 4.51 -37.54 -2.12
CA ASN A 359 5.94 -37.82 -2.25
C ASN A 359 6.66 -37.83 -0.89
N LYS A 360 6.31 -36.90 0.00
CA LYS A 360 6.89 -36.82 1.34
C LYS A 360 6.51 -38.02 2.19
N ASP A 361 5.26 -38.47 2.10
CA ASP A 361 4.78 -39.69 2.75
C ASP A 361 5.51 -40.94 2.22
N LEU A 362 5.72 -41.02 0.91
CA LEU A 362 6.51 -42.10 0.29
C LEU A 362 7.98 -42.07 0.73
N GLU A 363 8.58 -40.89 0.86
CA GLU A 363 9.94 -40.75 1.39
C GLU A 363 10.02 -41.22 2.85
N VAL A 364 9.05 -40.85 3.70
CA VAL A 364 8.98 -41.32 5.09
C VAL A 364 8.83 -42.83 5.16
N LEU A 365 7.96 -43.42 4.34
CA LEU A 365 7.81 -44.88 4.24
C LEU A 365 9.10 -45.55 3.76
N LEU A 366 9.82 -44.96 2.81
CA LEU A 366 11.07 -45.49 2.29
C LEU A 366 12.22 -45.39 3.31
N VAL A 367 12.24 -44.35 4.13
CA VAL A 367 13.16 -44.21 5.27
C VAL A 367 12.81 -45.22 6.37
N ALA A 368 11.53 -45.41 6.69
CA ALA A 368 11.08 -46.41 7.65
C ALA A 368 11.42 -47.83 7.19
N GLU A 369 11.26 -48.15 5.91
CA GLU A 369 11.62 -49.45 5.33
C GLU A 369 13.14 -49.66 5.35
N LYS A 370 13.94 -48.63 5.05
CA LYS A 370 15.40 -48.69 5.21
C LYS A 370 15.82 -48.93 6.66
N GLN A 371 15.17 -48.27 7.64
CA GLN A 371 15.41 -48.51 9.06
C GLN A 371 14.97 -49.92 9.51
N LYS A 372 13.93 -50.47 8.89
CA LYS A 372 13.48 -51.84 9.15
C LYS A 372 14.47 -52.86 8.58
N GLN A 373 14.96 -52.65 7.36
CA GLN A 373 16.00 -53.49 6.75
C GLN A 373 17.34 -53.42 7.51
N THR A 374 17.71 -52.26 8.08
CA THR A 374 18.90 -52.17 8.93
C THR A 374 18.71 -52.79 10.32
N SER A 375 17.48 -52.88 10.84
CA SER A 375 17.19 -53.59 12.09
C SER A 375 17.05 -55.11 11.91
N GLU A 376 16.55 -55.58 10.76
CA GLU A 376 16.43 -57.01 10.43
C GLU A 376 17.78 -57.66 10.06
N GLN A 377 18.80 -56.88 9.67
CA GLN A 377 20.17 -57.41 9.45
C GLN A 377 20.94 -57.72 10.75
N HIS A 378 20.40 -57.39 11.93
CA HIS A 378 21.05 -57.68 13.21
C HIS A 378 20.45 -58.84 14.01
N THR A 379 19.45 -59.58 13.49
CA THR A 379 18.99 -60.82 14.12
C THR A 379 18.67 -61.92 13.10
N GLY A 380 19.58 -62.88 12.97
CA GLY A 380 19.21 -64.31 12.97
C GLY A 380 18.58 -64.90 11.70
N ALA A 381 19.38 -65.71 11.01
CA ALA A 381 18.94 -66.73 10.06
C ALA A 381 17.78 -67.61 10.58
N GLY A 382 16.80 -67.90 9.72
CA GLY A 382 15.73 -68.85 10.05
C GLY A 382 14.71 -69.05 8.92
N SER A 383 14.93 -70.09 8.12
CA SER A 383 14.01 -70.65 7.12
C SER A 383 12.65 -71.08 7.70
N ARG A 384 11.53 -70.74 7.04
CA ARG A 384 10.38 -71.66 6.75
C ARG A 384 9.17 -71.02 6.04
N VAL A 385 9.04 -71.38 4.77
CA VAL A 385 7.88 -72.00 4.05
C VAL A 385 6.54 -72.21 4.81
N LEU A 386 5.43 -71.86 4.11
CA LEU A 386 3.97 -72.20 4.26
C LEU A 386 3.22 -71.52 5.43
N LYS A 387 2.06 -70.84 5.30
CA LYS A 387 0.78 -71.28 4.72
C LYS A 387 -0.29 -70.18 4.90
N GLU A 388 -1.17 -70.08 3.91
CA GLU A 388 -2.58 -69.65 3.87
C GLU A 388 -3.25 -69.10 5.16
N ASN A 389 -3.88 -67.91 5.08
CA ASN A 389 -5.36 -67.80 5.08
C ASN A 389 -5.88 -66.35 4.95
N SER A 390 -6.56 -66.10 3.82
CA SER A 390 -7.88 -65.49 3.64
C SER A 390 -8.39 -64.36 4.55
N PHE A 391 -8.72 -63.22 3.89
CA PHE A 391 -9.86 -62.28 4.02
C PHE A 391 -9.31 -60.86 3.77
N SER A 392 -9.78 -60.00 2.87
CA SER A 392 -10.93 -59.98 1.96
C SER A 392 -10.70 -58.88 0.90
N GLN A 393 -10.68 -59.29 -0.37
CA GLN A 393 -11.37 -58.68 -1.53
C GLN A 393 -11.58 -57.15 -1.58
N GLY A 394 -10.92 -56.49 -2.54
CA GLY A 394 -11.35 -55.17 -3.03
C GLY A 394 -10.33 -54.40 -3.88
N SER A 395 -10.21 -54.74 -5.17
CA SER A 395 -9.73 -53.85 -6.27
C SER A 395 -8.30 -53.26 -6.18
N SER A 396 -7.26 -54.04 -6.53
CA SER A 396 -5.89 -53.52 -6.72
C SER A 396 -5.31 -53.76 -8.14
N THR A 397 -6.16 -53.95 -9.16
CA THR A 397 -5.69 -54.21 -10.53
C THR A 397 -5.10 -52.96 -11.20
N GLY A 398 -5.56 -51.75 -10.88
CA GLY A 398 -5.05 -50.52 -11.49
C GLY A 398 -3.62 -50.13 -11.07
N ALA A 399 -3.30 -50.23 -9.78
CA ALA A 399 -2.00 -49.80 -9.26
C ALA A 399 -0.84 -50.71 -9.72
N ASN A 400 -1.09 -52.01 -9.91
CA ASN A 400 -0.07 -52.94 -10.38
C ASN A 400 0.21 -52.78 -11.88
N ASP A 401 -0.80 -52.39 -12.66
CA ASP A 401 -0.66 -52.10 -14.09
C ASP A 401 0.11 -50.80 -14.31
N GLU A 402 -0.17 -49.75 -13.53
CA GLU A 402 0.57 -48.48 -13.59
C GLU A 402 2.05 -48.64 -13.21
N VAL A 403 2.34 -49.39 -12.14
CA VAL A 403 3.73 -49.68 -11.74
C VAL A 403 4.44 -50.54 -12.79
N SER A 404 3.72 -51.47 -13.44
CA SER A 404 4.29 -52.28 -14.52
C SER A 404 4.56 -51.46 -15.77
N GLN A 405 3.66 -50.53 -16.12
CA GLN A 405 3.82 -49.60 -17.24
C GLN A 405 4.99 -48.64 -17.01
N LEU A 406 5.14 -48.10 -15.80
CA LEU A 406 6.28 -47.23 -15.45
C LEU A 406 7.61 -47.99 -15.50
N LYS A 407 7.67 -49.22 -14.98
CA LYS A 407 8.86 -50.08 -15.08
C LYS A 407 9.21 -50.44 -16.53
N GLN A 408 8.21 -50.60 -17.38
CA GLN A 408 8.42 -50.85 -18.81
C GLN A 408 8.89 -49.60 -19.54
N ARG A 409 8.35 -48.42 -19.20
CA ARG A 409 8.78 -47.13 -19.76
C ARG A 409 10.22 -46.79 -19.39
N ILE A 410 10.60 -47.02 -18.13
CA ILE A 410 11.99 -46.84 -17.67
C ILE A 410 12.93 -47.76 -18.46
N ARG A 411 12.57 -49.04 -18.66
CA ARG A 411 13.35 -49.97 -19.47
C ARG A 411 13.54 -49.48 -20.91
N VAL A 412 12.46 -49.05 -21.57
CA VAL A 412 12.52 -48.53 -22.95
C VAL A 412 13.39 -47.28 -23.05
N LEU A 413 13.32 -46.37 -22.07
CA LEU A 413 14.17 -45.18 -22.04
C LEU A 413 15.64 -45.54 -21.80
N GLN A 414 15.89 -46.54 -20.97
CA GLN A 414 17.24 -47.01 -20.67
C GLN A 414 17.87 -47.71 -21.89
N ASP A 415 17.09 -48.50 -22.62
CA ASP A 415 17.51 -49.10 -23.89
C ASP A 415 17.78 -48.01 -24.94
N TYR A 416 16.92 -47.00 -25.04
CA TYR A 416 17.13 -45.86 -25.95
C TYR A 416 18.40 -45.05 -25.63
N VAL A 417 18.70 -44.83 -24.34
CA VAL A 417 19.95 -44.19 -23.91
C VAL A 417 21.16 -45.06 -24.25
N ASN A 418 21.05 -46.39 -24.11
CA ASN A 418 22.12 -47.30 -24.47
C ASN A 418 22.36 -47.36 -25.99
N ASP A 419 21.29 -47.36 -26.80
CA ASP A 419 21.37 -47.35 -28.25
C ASP A 419 21.95 -46.04 -28.79
N THR A 420 21.52 -44.91 -28.22
CA THR A 420 22.08 -43.60 -28.59
C THR A 420 23.55 -43.48 -28.21
N LYS A 421 23.95 -44.02 -27.05
CA LYS A 421 25.36 -44.08 -26.63
C LYS A 421 26.18 -44.99 -27.56
N ALA A 422 25.67 -46.18 -27.91
CA ALA A 422 26.33 -47.07 -28.84
C ALA A 422 26.47 -46.44 -30.24
N SER A 423 25.45 -45.70 -30.70
CA SER A 423 25.51 -44.94 -31.96
C SER A 423 26.56 -43.81 -31.92
N GLN A 424 26.71 -43.14 -30.77
CA GLN A 424 27.73 -42.12 -30.58
C GLN A 424 29.13 -42.74 -30.57
N ASP A 425 29.34 -43.84 -29.85
CA ASP A 425 30.61 -44.56 -29.82
C ASP A 425 30.99 -45.08 -31.23
N GLN A 426 30.01 -45.52 -32.02
CA GLN A 426 30.22 -45.92 -33.42
C GLN A 426 30.63 -44.73 -34.31
N LYS A 427 30.03 -43.54 -34.11
CA LYS A 427 30.43 -42.32 -34.83
C LYS A 427 31.85 -41.91 -34.48
N ASP A 428 32.23 -42.00 -33.21
CA ASP A 428 33.58 -41.67 -32.73
C ASP A 428 34.63 -42.68 -33.25
N ALA A 429 34.27 -43.95 -33.37
CA ALA A 429 35.11 -44.95 -34.03
C ALA A 429 35.31 -44.68 -35.53
N LEU A 430 34.25 -44.28 -36.24
CA LEU A 430 34.30 -43.95 -37.67
C LEU A 430 35.12 -42.69 -37.94
N THR A 431 34.99 -41.64 -37.12
CA THR A 431 35.81 -40.43 -37.24
C THR A 431 37.28 -40.74 -36.94
N GLY A 432 37.56 -41.55 -35.91
CA GLY A 432 38.90 -42.03 -35.61
C GLY A 432 39.54 -42.86 -36.73
N ALA A 433 38.77 -43.76 -37.37
CA ALA A 433 39.24 -44.54 -38.51
C ALA A 433 39.53 -43.65 -39.73
N ARG A 434 38.69 -42.66 -40.00
CA ARG A 434 38.86 -41.71 -41.11
C ARG A 434 40.09 -40.81 -40.91
N ILE A 435 40.37 -40.40 -39.67
CA ILE A 435 41.59 -39.66 -39.34
C ILE A 435 42.83 -40.52 -39.58
N LYS A 436 42.83 -41.79 -39.15
CA LYS A 436 43.94 -42.72 -39.40
C LYS A 436 44.15 -42.98 -40.89
N GLU A 437 43.08 -43.05 -41.68
CA GLU A 437 43.16 -43.20 -43.13
C GLU A 437 43.76 -41.96 -43.79
N TYR A 438 43.39 -40.75 -43.36
CA TYR A 438 44.03 -39.53 -43.84
C TYR A 438 45.52 -39.47 -43.45
N GLN A 439 45.87 -39.92 -42.26
CA GLN A 439 47.28 -40.03 -41.84
C GLN A 439 48.05 -41.02 -42.73
N ARG A 440 47.47 -42.18 -43.04
CA ARG A 440 48.06 -43.18 -43.95
C ARG A 440 48.26 -42.62 -45.36
N GLN A 441 47.27 -41.91 -45.89
CA GLN A 441 47.36 -41.28 -47.21
C GLN A 441 48.44 -40.19 -47.26
N ILE A 442 48.59 -39.41 -46.20
CA ILE A 442 49.67 -38.42 -46.08
C ILE A 442 51.03 -39.14 -46.07
N GLU A 443 51.16 -40.25 -45.34
CA GLU A 443 52.39 -41.03 -45.24
C GLU A 443 52.76 -41.73 -46.56
N GLU A 444 51.77 -42.26 -47.29
CA GLU A 444 51.95 -42.78 -48.65
C GLU A 444 52.40 -41.69 -49.63
N LEU A 445 51.76 -40.51 -49.63
CA LEU A 445 52.16 -39.39 -50.47
C LEU A 445 53.56 -38.87 -50.14
N LEU A 446 53.99 -38.93 -48.88
CA LEU A 446 55.34 -38.56 -48.47
C LEU A 446 56.39 -39.58 -48.97
N ASN A 447 56.06 -40.87 -48.94
CA ASN A 447 56.92 -41.93 -49.48
C ASN A 447 56.99 -41.88 -51.02
N GLU A 448 55.86 -41.65 -51.69
CA GLU A 448 55.82 -41.52 -53.14
C GLU A 448 56.61 -40.27 -53.60
N ASN A 449 56.52 -39.17 -52.87
CA ASN A 449 57.38 -37.99 -53.11
C ASN A 449 58.87 -38.28 -52.89
N LYS A 450 59.21 -39.18 -51.96
CA LYS A 450 60.59 -39.61 -51.71
C LYS A 450 61.10 -40.48 -52.87
N ASP A 451 60.26 -41.36 -53.41
CA ASP A 451 60.57 -42.21 -54.57
C ASP A 451 60.64 -41.40 -55.87
N ILE A 452 59.79 -40.39 -56.05
CA ILE A 452 59.88 -39.46 -57.18
C ILE A 452 61.18 -38.64 -57.10
N ARG A 453 61.58 -38.19 -55.91
CA ARG A 453 62.87 -37.50 -55.73
C ARG A 453 64.07 -38.42 -56.00
N SER A 454 63.94 -39.71 -55.68
CA SER A 454 64.93 -40.74 -56.03
C SER A 454 65.02 -40.95 -57.55
N ASN A 455 63.88 -41.09 -58.23
CA ASN A 455 63.83 -41.36 -59.68
C ASN A 455 64.22 -40.14 -60.54
N VAL A 456 63.96 -38.91 -60.08
CA VAL A 456 64.40 -37.68 -60.77
C VAL A 456 65.92 -37.50 -60.73
N MET A 457 66.62 -38.16 -59.81
CA MET A 457 68.09 -38.16 -59.74
C MET A 457 68.72 -38.99 -60.88
N GLU A 458 67.98 -39.89 -61.53
CA GLU A 458 68.52 -40.86 -62.49
C GLU A 458 68.24 -40.54 -63.97
N THR A 459 67.38 -39.56 -64.28
CA THR A 459 67.05 -39.20 -65.68
C THR A 459 67.17 -37.70 -65.93
N VAL A 460 68.41 -37.20 -66.02
CA VAL A 460 68.70 -35.85 -66.52
C VAL A 460 69.38 -35.97 -67.87
N LEU A 461 68.62 -35.91 -68.97
CA LEU A 461 69.07 -35.36 -70.26
C LEU A 461 67.90 -34.82 -71.09
N THR A 462 68.07 -33.57 -71.55
CA THR A 462 67.42 -32.82 -72.65
C THR A 462 66.50 -31.63 -72.30
N ASP A 463 66.84 -30.51 -72.93
CA ASP A 463 66.72 -29.11 -72.50
C ASP A 463 65.42 -28.41 -72.97
N GLY A 464 64.28 -29.00 -72.63
CA GLY A 464 62.95 -28.39 -72.86
C GLY A 464 61.87 -28.88 -71.90
N SER A 465 62.02 -30.11 -71.43
CA SER A 465 61.23 -30.67 -70.33
C SER A 465 61.47 -29.92 -69.01
N VAL A 466 62.72 -29.57 -68.71
CA VAL A 466 63.11 -28.91 -67.44
C VAL A 466 62.44 -27.55 -67.26
N VAL A 467 62.27 -26.76 -68.33
CA VAL A 467 61.63 -25.45 -68.27
C VAL A 467 60.11 -25.58 -68.05
N ARG A 468 59.45 -26.53 -68.72
CA ARG A 468 58.02 -26.83 -68.48
C ARG A 468 57.80 -27.37 -67.08
N LEU A 469 58.61 -28.33 -66.65
CA LEU A 469 58.52 -28.91 -65.30
C LEU A 469 58.79 -27.86 -64.20
N SER A 470 59.68 -26.89 -64.46
CA SER A 470 59.94 -25.77 -63.55
C SER A 470 58.82 -24.73 -63.56
N LYS A 471 58.03 -24.65 -64.64
CA LYS A 471 56.83 -23.83 -64.69
C LYS A 471 55.67 -24.52 -63.97
N ASP A 472 55.40 -25.79 -64.28
CA ASP A 472 54.35 -26.59 -63.64
C ASP A 472 54.58 -26.71 -62.13
N LYS A 473 55.84 -26.82 -61.68
CA LYS A 473 56.18 -26.76 -60.24
C LYS A 473 55.90 -25.39 -59.62
N ARG A 474 56.12 -24.28 -60.33
CA ARG A 474 55.80 -22.94 -59.83
C ARG A 474 54.29 -22.75 -59.74
N ASP A 475 53.57 -23.12 -60.79
CA ASP A 475 52.12 -23.03 -60.86
C ASP A 475 51.47 -23.93 -59.78
N SER A 476 52.00 -25.15 -59.56
CA SER A 476 51.58 -26.03 -58.46
C SER A 476 51.88 -25.47 -57.07
N VAL A 477 53.03 -24.81 -56.88
CA VAL A 477 53.36 -24.14 -55.61
C VAL A 477 52.43 -22.94 -55.37
N GLU A 478 52.10 -22.16 -56.42
CA GLU A 478 51.12 -21.07 -56.33
C GLU A 478 49.71 -21.55 -56.03
N ASP A 479 49.30 -22.70 -56.59
CA ASP A 479 48.02 -23.32 -56.27
C ASP A 479 47.98 -23.83 -54.81
N ILE A 480 49.08 -24.45 -54.32
CA ILE A 480 49.21 -24.86 -52.92
C ILE A 480 49.21 -23.64 -51.98
N MET A 481 49.88 -22.54 -52.35
CA MET A 481 49.85 -21.30 -51.58
C MET A 481 48.44 -20.70 -51.51
N ARG A 482 47.71 -20.65 -52.64
CA ARG A 482 46.31 -20.20 -52.67
C ARG A 482 45.39 -21.08 -51.82
N LEU A 483 45.58 -22.40 -51.85
CA LEU A 483 44.83 -23.34 -51.01
C LEU A 483 45.15 -23.15 -49.51
N LEU A 484 46.42 -22.92 -49.17
CA LEU A 484 46.84 -22.61 -47.79
C LEU A 484 46.27 -21.29 -47.31
N GLU A 485 46.28 -20.23 -48.13
CA GLU A 485 45.68 -18.94 -47.80
C GLU A 485 44.16 -19.07 -47.58
N ALA A 486 43.46 -19.81 -48.44
CA ALA A 486 42.03 -20.08 -48.29
C ALA A 486 41.73 -20.90 -47.02
N ALA A 487 42.55 -21.92 -46.73
CA ALA A 487 42.42 -22.71 -45.50
C ALA A 487 42.65 -21.84 -44.26
N TRP A 488 43.66 -20.97 -44.29
CA TRP A 488 43.99 -20.09 -43.18
C TRP A 488 42.91 -19.02 -42.93
N GLN A 489 42.34 -18.45 -44.00
CA GLN A 489 41.18 -17.58 -43.91
C GLN A 489 39.96 -18.30 -43.32
N SER A 490 39.70 -19.54 -43.74
CA SER A 490 38.61 -20.35 -43.17
C SER A 490 38.83 -20.67 -41.69
N GLU A 491 40.06 -20.94 -41.27
CA GLU A 491 40.41 -21.18 -39.87
C GLU A 491 40.21 -19.90 -39.02
N ASP A 492 40.61 -18.74 -39.54
CA ASP A 492 40.39 -17.46 -38.87
C ASP A 492 38.90 -17.10 -38.77
N GLU A 493 38.11 -17.41 -39.79
CA GLU A 493 36.65 -17.24 -39.79
C GLU A 493 36.00 -18.14 -38.72
N THR A 494 36.39 -19.41 -38.64
CA THR A 494 35.89 -20.34 -37.60
C THR A 494 36.29 -19.89 -36.20
N LYS A 495 37.51 -19.36 -35.99
CA LYS A 495 37.93 -18.78 -34.70
C LYS A 495 37.11 -17.56 -34.31
N ARG A 496 36.76 -16.69 -35.28
CA ARG A 496 35.87 -15.54 -35.03
C ARG A 496 34.46 -15.99 -34.65
N LEU A 497 33.91 -16.97 -35.35
CA LEU A 497 32.60 -17.54 -35.03
C LEU A 497 32.59 -18.22 -33.65
N LEU A 498 33.66 -18.95 -33.30
CA LEU A 498 33.81 -19.57 -31.98
C LEU A 498 33.84 -18.53 -30.86
N LYS A 499 34.61 -17.43 -31.04
CA LYS A 499 34.61 -16.31 -30.08
C LYS A 499 33.23 -15.68 -29.95
N LYS A 500 32.52 -15.45 -31.06
CA LYS A 500 31.16 -14.91 -31.04
C LYS A 500 30.19 -15.82 -30.29
N ALA A 501 30.26 -17.14 -30.51
CA ALA A 501 29.47 -18.13 -29.78
C ALA A 501 29.81 -18.16 -28.28
N GLN A 502 31.08 -18.03 -27.90
CA GLN A 502 31.50 -17.94 -26.49
C GLN A 502 30.96 -16.68 -25.82
N PHE A 503 31.02 -15.52 -26.47
CA PHE A 503 30.43 -14.28 -25.95
C PHE A 503 28.91 -14.37 -25.80
N GLN A 504 28.22 -14.99 -26.76
CA GLN A 504 26.78 -15.25 -26.66
C GLN A 504 26.45 -16.21 -25.53
N GLY A 505 27.24 -17.28 -25.34
CA GLY A 505 27.10 -18.22 -24.23
C GLY A 505 27.30 -17.55 -22.86
N ALA A 506 28.31 -16.68 -22.73
CA ALA A 506 28.55 -15.91 -21.51
C ALA A 506 27.42 -14.90 -21.23
N ALA A 507 26.88 -14.25 -22.27
CA ALA A 507 25.75 -13.34 -22.14
C ALA A 507 24.47 -14.08 -21.68
N LEU A 508 24.19 -15.26 -22.25
CA LEU A 508 23.07 -16.10 -21.82
C LEU A 508 23.25 -16.62 -20.39
N ALA A 509 24.46 -17.01 -19.99
CA ALA A 509 24.75 -17.43 -18.63
C ALA A 509 24.53 -16.30 -17.61
N ASN A 510 24.96 -15.08 -17.93
CA ASN A 510 24.70 -13.91 -17.08
C ASN A 510 23.20 -13.58 -17.02
N ALA A 511 22.49 -13.66 -18.14
CA ALA A 511 21.04 -13.44 -18.17
C ALA A 511 20.28 -14.48 -17.33
N ASN A 512 20.72 -15.74 -17.34
CA ASN A 512 20.16 -16.78 -16.49
C ASN A 512 20.47 -16.54 -15.00
N ALA A 513 21.69 -16.14 -14.66
CA ALA A 513 22.05 -15.79 -13.29
C ALA A 513 21.20 -14.64 -12.72
N MET A 514 20.95 -13.59 -13.52
CA MET A 514 20.05 -12.50 -13.12
C MET A 514 18.60 -12.96 -12.93
N LYS A 515 18.13 -13.89 -13.77
CA LYS A 515 16.80 -14.50 -13.60
C LYS A 515 16.73 -15.37 -12.34
N ASP A 516 17.78 -16.12 -12.02
CA ASP A 516 17.84 -16.94 -10.81
C ASP A 516 17.82 -16.07 -9.54
N GLU A 517 18.50 -14.92 -9.56
CA GLU A 517 18.44 -13.92 -8.49
C GLU A 517 17.04 -13.30 -8.34
N GLU A 518 16.34 -13.06 -9.45
CA GLU A 518 14.95 -12.57 -9.43
C GLU A 518 14.01 -13.63 -8.84
N VAL A 519 14.16 -14.88 -9.25
CA VAL A 519 13.39 -16.00 -8.70
C VAL A 519 13.60 -16.13 -7.18
N HIS A 520 14.84 -15.99 -6.70
CA HIS A 520 15.13 -16.01 -5.26
C HIS A 520 14.49 -14.82 -4.53
N ARG A 521 14.48 -13.63 -5.13
CA ARG A 521 13.82 -12.45 -4.55
C ARG A 521 12.31 -12.66 -4.45
N ILE A 522 11.69 -13.20 -5.49
CA ILE A 522 10.24 -13.50 -5.50
C ILE A 522 9.90 -14.59 -4.49
N GLN A 523 10.69 -15.66 -4.39
CA GLN A 523 10.49 -16.72 -3.41
C GLN A 523 10.55 -16.20 -1.98
N LYS A 524 11.54 -15.34 -1.68
CA LYS A 524 11.63 -14.71 -0.36
C LYS A 524 10.42 -13.82 -0.05
N ALA A 525 9.94 -13.05 -1.03
CA ALA A 525 8.73 -12.23 -0.85
C ALA A 525 7.48 -13.09 -0.62
N LEU A 526 7.41 -14.27 -1.24
CA LEU A 526 6.33 -15.24 -1.01
C LEU A 526 6.39 -15.80 0.42
N ASP A 527 7.56 -16.22 0.89
CA ASP A 527 7.76 -16.70 2.26
C ASP A 527 7.35 -15.65 3.30
N ASP A 528 7.77 -14.39 3.10
CA ASP A 528 7.41 -13.27 3.98
C ASP A 528 5.89 -13.02 4.01
N LEU A 529 5.20 -13.21 2.87
CA LEU A 529 3.73 -13.10 2.80
C LEU A 529 3.01 -14.27 3.46
N GLU A 530 3.53 -15.50 3.34
CA GLU A 530 3.01 -16.67 4.02
C GLU A 530 3.13 -16.56 5.54
N ASP A 531 4.25 -16.04 6.05
CA ASP A 531 4.45 -15.79 7.46
C ASP A 531 3.49 -14.73 8.01
N ARG A 532 3.25 -13.65 7.25
CA ARG A 532 2.25 -12.63 7.61
C ARG A 532 0.82 -13.20 7.62
N LEU A 533 0.48 -14.06 6.66
CA LEU A 533 -0.81 -14.74 6.67
C LEU A 533 -0.95 -15.64 7.90
N ARG A 534 0.09 -16.38 8.26
CA ARG A 534 0.11 -17.23 9.46
C ARG A 534 -0.06 -16.41 10.75
N GLU A 535 0.55 -15.23 10.84
CA GLU A 535 0.37 -14.29 11.95
C GLU A 535 -1.06 -13.76 12.03
N CYS A 536 -1.64 -13.36 10.90
CA CYS A 536 -3.06 -12.96 10.82
C CYS A 536 -3.99 -14.09 11.27
N TYR A 537 -3.77 -15.33 10.86
CA TYR A 537 -4.56 -16.47 11.33
C TYR A 537 -4.38 -16.70 12.84
N GLY A 538 -3.16 -16.57 13.38
CA GLY A 538 -2.90 -16.69 14.82
C GLY A 538 -3.59 -15.63 15.68
N THR A 539 -3.85 -14.43 15.14
CA THR A 539 -4.60 -13.37 15.85
C THR A 539 -6.12 -13.51 15.72
N LEU A 540 -6.61 -14.26 14.72
CA LEU A 540 -8.04 -14.50 14.51
C LEU A 540 -8.66 -15.41 15.59
N ASP A 541 -7.93 -16.44 16.03
CA ASP A 541 -8.40 -17.38 17.05
C ASP A 541 -8.71 -16.73 18.42
N PRO A 542 -7.84 -15.89 19.02
CA PRO A 542 -8.17 -15.20 20.27
C PRO A 542 -9.30 -14.17 20.09
N LEU A 543 -9.45 -13.58 18.90
CA LEU A 543 -10.57 -12.69 18.61
C LEU A 543 -11.90 -13.46 18.53
N LYS A 544 -11.91 -14.63 17.91
CA LYS A 544 -13.08 -15.54 17.92
C LYS A 544 -13.43 -15.94 19.35
N HIS A 545 -12.46 -16.34 20.15
CA HIS A 545 -12.73 -16.75 21.53
C HIS A 545 -13.30 -15.60 22.37
N ARG A 546 -12.79 -14.36 22.18
CA ARG A 546 -13.34 -13.16 22.81
C ARG A 546 -14.76 -12.84 22.34
N LEU A 547 -15.09 -13.12 21.08
CA LEU A 547 -16.44 -12.95 20.54
C LEU A 547 -17.40 -13.95 21.20
N ASP A 548 -17.03 -15.22 21.29
CA ASP A 548 -17.81 -16.25 21.98
C ASP A 548 -18.05 -15.90 23.46
N ASP A 549 -17.02 -15.37 24.14
CA ASP A 549 -17.16 -14.89 25.52
C ASP A 549 -18.17 -13.73 25.63
N LYS A 550 -18.18 -12.81 24.66
CA LYS A 550 -19.14 -11.71 24.62
C LYS A 550 -20.55 -12.20 24.34
N ASP A 551 -20.72 -13.16 23.46
CA ASP A 551 -22.01 -13.77 23.16
C ASP A 551 -22.58 -14.50 24.39
N ASN A 552 -21.73 -15.20 25.15
CA ASN A 552 -22.12 -15.81 26.42
C ASN A 552 -22.59 -14.77 27.45
N VAL A 553 -21.92 -13.61 27.53
CA VAL A 553 -22.34 -12.50 28.40
C VAL A 553 -23.68 -11.91 27.94
N ILE A 554 -23.86 -11.70 26.63
CA ILE A 554 -25.13 -11.22 26.07
C ILE A 554 -26.25 -12.18 26.42
N HIS A 555 -26.05 -13.49 26.23
CA HIS A 555 -27.05 -14.51 26.55
C HIS A 555 -27.45 -14.51 28.04
N ASN A 556 -26.48 -14.30 28.94
CA ASN A 556 -26.75 -14.15 30.37
C ASN A 556 -27.55 -12.89 30.70
N LEU A 557 -27.22 -11.76 30.06
CA LEU A 557 -27.96 -10.51 30.23
C LEU A 557 -29.39 -10.62 29.69
N GLU A 558 -29.58 -11.24 28.53
CA GLU A 558 -30.92 -11.52 27.97
C GLU A 558 -31.75 -12.39 28.91
N SER A 559 -31.14 -13.41 29.51
CA SER A 559 -31.81 -14.27 30.49
C SER A 559 -32.20 -13.50 31.75
N ARG A 560 -31.34 -12.59 32.22
CA ARG A 560 -31.65 -11.72 33.36
C ARG A 560 -32.77 -10.72 33.03
N LEU A 561 -32.78 -10.16 31.83
CA LEU A 561 -33.86 -9.30 31.35
C LEU A 561 -35.18 -10.05 31.28
N ARG A 562 -35.21 -11.29 30.78
CA ARG A 562 -36.41 -12.13 30.79
C ARG A 562 -36.95 -12.37 32.20
N ASN A 563 -36.07 -12.65 33.17
CA ASN A 563 -36.49 -12.85 34.55
C ASN A 563 -37.05 -11.56 35.17
N LEU A 564 -36.38 -10.42 34.96
CA LEU A 564 -36.88 -9.12 35.45
C LEU A 564 -38.21 -8.74 34.80
N GLN A 565 -38.41 -9.06 33.52
CA GLN A 565 -39.69 -8.86 32.84
C GLN A 565 -40.81 -9.68 33.52
N ALA A 566 -40.54 -10.94 33.85
CA ALA A 566 -41.49 -11.79 34.56
C ALA A 566 -41.82 -11.26 35.97
N ASP A 567 -40.82 -10.74 36.69
CA ASP A 567 -41.04 -10.11 38.00
C ASP A 567 -41.93 -8.87 37.89
N VAL A 568 -41.71 -8.03 36.87
CA VAL A 568 -42.57 -6.86 36.59
C VAL A 568 -44.00 -7.29 36.29
N ASP A 569 -44.20 -8.32 35.45
CA ASP A 569 -45.53 -8.82 35.13
C ASP A 569 -46.27 -9.35 36.38
N ASN A 570 -45.54 -10.02 37.29
CA ASN A 570 -46.10 -10.47 38.57
C ASN A 570 -46.54 -9.28 39.44
N VAL A 571 -45.70 -8.25 39.58
CA VAL A 571 -46.03 -7.04 40.35
C VAL A 571 -47.23 -6.30 39.76
N VAL A 572 -47.35 -6.25 38.43
CA VAL A 572 -48.52 -5.66 37.75
C VAL A 572 -49.78 -6.45 38.08
N SER A 573 -49.71 -7.79 38.05
CA SER A 573 -50.84 -8.66 38.41
C SER A 573 -51.30 -8.46 39.86
N ASP A 574 -50.34 -8.37 40.79
CA ASP A 574 -50.60 -8.11 42.22
C ASP A 574 -51.24 -6.73 42.42
N ARG A 575 -50.74 -5.70 41.73
CA ARG A 575 -51.33 -4.35 41.75
C ARG A 575 -52.78 -4.38 41.28
N ASP A 576 -53.07 -5.08 40.20
CA ASP A 576 -54.42 -5.20 39.66
C ASP A 576 -55.36 -5.97 40.62
N ALA A 577 -54.82 -6.93 41.36
CA ALA A 577 -55.56 -7.65 42.40
C ALA A 577 -55.92 -6.74 43.59
N LEU A 578 -54.93 -6.00 44.11
CA LEU A 578 -55.17 -5.01 45.17
C LEU A 578 -56.13 -3.91 44.72
N GLN A 579 -56.07 -3.48 43.46
CA GLN A 579 -56.99 -2.48 42.93
C GLN A 579 -58.42 -3.02 42.78
N ARG A 580 -58.60 -4.33 42.56
CA ARG A 580 -59.93 -4.97 42.61
C ARG A 580 -60.46 -5.04 44.04
N GLU A 581 -59.61 -5.38 45.00
CA GLU A 581 -59.96 -5.44 46.43
C GLU A 581 -60.35 -4.06 46.97
N ASN A 582 -59.56 -3.02 46.68
CA ASN A 582 -59.88 -1.64 47.07
C ASN A 582 -61.24 -1.19 46.53
N ARG A 583 -61.56 -1.50 45.27
CA ARG A 583 -62.87 -1.20 44.69
C ARG A 583 -64.02 -1.95 45.37
N SER A 584 -63.75 -3.13 45.93
CA SER A 584 -64.72 -3.88 46.72
C SER A 584 -64.94 -3.22 48.08
N LEU A 585 -63.85 -2.87 48.78
CA LEU A 585 -63.89 -2.20 50.08
C LEU A 585 -64.50 -0.80 50.00
N GLU A 586 -64.31 -0.08 48.90
CA GLU A 586 -64.97 1.21 48.65
C GLU A 586 -66.48 1.04 48.52
N LYS A 587 -66.95 0.02 47.79
CA LYS A 587 -68.38 -0.29 47.67
C LYS A 587 -68.98 -0.67 49.03
N GLU A 588 -68.27 -1.46 49.81
CA GLU A 588 -68.67 -1.83 51.18
C GLU A 588 -68.72 -0.60 52.10
N ASN A 589 -67.73 0.28 52.04
CA ASN A 589 -67.72 1.56 52.77
C ASN A 589 -68.90 2.46 52.39
N ILE A 590 -69.26 2.53 51.10
CA ILE A 590 -70.44 3.29 50.66
C ILE A 590 -71.72 2.72 51.28
N ILE A 591 -71.85 1.39 51.34
CA ILE A 591 -73.00 0.72 51.97
C ILE A 591 -73.04 1.00 53.47
N LEU A 592 -71.91 0.85 54.16
CA LEU A 592 -71.80 1.14 55.60
C LEU A 592 -72.11 2.61 55.91
N ARG A 593 -71.62 3.56 55.10
CA ARG A 593 -71.95 4.99 55.24
C ARG A 593 -73.44 5.27 55.09
N ARG A 594 -74.13 4.60 54.16
CA ARG A 594 -75.59 4.68 54.03
C ARG A 594 -76.30 4.12 55.26
N GLN A 595 -75.86 2.97 55.76
CA GLN A 595 -76.42 2.37 56.99
C GLN A 595 -76.20 3.25 58.22
N CYS A 596 -75.03 3.89 58.36
CA CYS A 596 -74.78 4.88 59.41
C CYS A 596 -75.70 6.10 59.27
N ALA A 597 -75.89 6.62 58.05
CA ALA A 597 -76.81 7.72 57.80
C ALA A 597 -78.27 7.32 58.16
N ASP A 598 -78.71 6.12 57.82
CA ASP A 598 -80.05 5.62 58.14
C ASP A 598 -80.25 5.42 59.67
N LEU A 599 -79.19 5.02 60.39
CA LEU A 599 -79.18 4.92 61.85
C LEU A 599 -79.21 6.29 62.53
N ASP A 600 -78.51 7.29 61.98
CA ASP A 600 -78.56 8.68 62.45
C ASP A 600 -79.94 9.31 62.25
N HIS A 601 -80.69 8.91 61.20
CA HIS A 601 -82.09 9.32 61.03
C HIS A 601 -83.06 8.58 61.98
N SER A 602 -82.69 7.39 62.48
CA SER A 602 -83.52 6.61 63.42
C SER A 602 -83.29 6.97 64.89
N ARG A 603 -82.10 7.50 65.24
CA ARG A 603 -81.88 8.16 66.53
C ARG A 603 -82.34 9.60 66.41
N GLY A 604 -83.61 9.85 66.73
CA GLY A 604 -84.17 11.19 66.86
C GLY A 604 -83.42 12.02 67.92
N PHE A 605 -82.28 12.58 67.53
CA PHE A 605 -81.56 13.59 68.26
C PHE A 605 -81.91 14.91 67.61
N ASP A 606 -82.58 15.79 68.36
CA ASP A 606 -83.07 17.08 67.90
C ASP A 606 -81.92 17.94 67.31
N GLY A 607 -81.68 17.81 66.01
CA GLY A 607 -80.69 18.59 65.26
C GLY A 607 -80.93 20.11 65.38
N ASN A 608 -82.14 20.53 65.74
CA ASN A 608 -82.45 21.92 66.03
C ASN A 608 -81.73 22.46 67.27
N LYS A 609 -81.50 21.62 68.29
CA LYS A 609 -80.82 22.03 69.52
C LYS A 609 -79.30 22.08 69.36
N LEU A 610 -78.74 21.22 68.51
CA LEU A 610 -77.33 21.23 68.14
C LEU A 610 -77.01 22.39 67.19
N ALA A 611 -77.93 22.72 66.28
CA ALA A 611 -77.81 23.88 65.39
C ALA A 611 -77.94 25.21 66.16
N GLU A 612 -78.83 25.32 67.16
CA GLU A 612 -78.89 26.48 68.06
C GLU A 612 -77.62 26.61 68.92
N MET A 613 -77.10 25.50 69.47
CA MET A 613 -75.85 25.52 70.24
C MET A 613 -74.63 25.86 69.38
N ASN A 614 -74.58 25.41 68.12
CA ASN A 614 -73.50 25.76 67.19
C ASN A 614 -73.62 27.23 66.74
N GLY A 615 -74.83 27.75 66.52
CA GLY A 615 -75.03 29.18 66.26
C GLY A 615 -74.57 30.07 67.41
N LEU A 616 -74.91 29.70 68.66
CA LEU A 616 -74.42 30.39 69.86
C LEU A 616 -72.90 30.29 70.05
N LEU A 617 -72.28 29.16 69.65
CA LEU A 617 -70.83 28.97 69.69
C LEU A 617 -70.09 29.79 68.62
N ASP A 618 -70.70 29.96 67.44
CA ASP A 618 -70.15 30.79 66.37
C ASP A 618 -70.31 32.28 66.70
N ASP A 619 -71.44 32.71 67.29
CA ASP A 619 -71.62 34.08 67.80
C ASP A 619 -70.60 34.42 68.90
N LEU A 620 -70.37 33.50 69.84
CA LEU A 620 -69.35 33.65 70.90
C LEU A 620 -67.92 33.60 70.34
N ARG A 621 -67.66 32.85 69.26
CA ARG A 621 -66.35 32.84 68.58
C ARG A 621 -66.09 34.12 67.80
N ASP A 622 -67.12 34.69 67.21
CA ASP A 622 -67.01 35.96 66.48
C ASP A 622 -66.82 37.13 67.44
N GLU A 623 -67.51 37.14 68.58
CA GLU A 623 -67.33 38.16 69.63
C GLU A 623 -65.94 38.05 70.30
N ASN A 624 -65.46 36.84 70.54
CA ASN A 624 -64.11 36.58 71.04
C ASN A 624 -63.03 36.95 70.00
N SER A 625 -63.30 36.72 68.71
CA SER A 625 -62.44 37.16 67.60
C SER A 625 -62.43 38.68 67.42
N HIS A 626 -63.52 39.36 67.78
CA HIS A 626 -63.64 40.81 67.77
C HIS A 626 -62.87 41.47 68.93
N LEU A 627 -62.85 40.82 70.10
CA LEU A 627 -62.05 41.21 71.28
C LEU A 627 -60.55 40.95 71.05
N HIS A 628 -60.19 39.81 70.44
CA HIS A 628 -58.80 39.52 70.06
C HIS A 628 -58.25 40.50 69.01
N ARG A 629 -59.11 41.07 68.15
CA ARG A 629 -58.74 42.11 67.17
C ARG A 629 -58.47 43.49 67.78
N GLN A 630 -59.04 43.80 68.95
CA GLN A 630 -58.84 45.10 69.62
C GLN A 630 -57.57 45.14 70.50
N LEU A 631 -56.89 44.01 70.73
CA LEU A 631 -55.83 43.87 71.74
C LEU A 631 -54.44 43.45 71.22
N ALA A 632 -54.20 43.36 69.91
CA ALA A 632 -52.91 42.88 69.38
C ALA A 632 -52.17 43.89 68.50
N VAL A 633 -51.00 44.34 68.99
CA VAL A 633 -49.91 45.11 68.34
C VAL A 633 -48.69 44.16 68.17
N PRO A 634 -47.77 44.37 67.21
CA PRO A 634 -47.30 43.32 66.29
C PRO A 634 -45.92 42.72 66.64
N LYS A 635 -45.66 41.48 66.19
CA LYS A 635 -44.35 41.01 65.68
C LYS A 635 -44.42 39.58 65.08
N ALA A 636 -44.09 39.52 63.79
CA ALA A 636 -43.39 38.54 62.92
C ALA A 636 -43.12 37.06 63.36
N PRO A 637 -42.57 36.20 62.48
CA PRO A 637 -43.05 35.71 61.18
C PRO A 637 -43.00 34.15 61.11
N ARG A 638 -43.83 33.49 60.28
CA ARG A 638 -43.70 32.04 59.94
C ARG A 638 -44.50 31.79 58.65
N TRP A 639 -43.84 31.52 57.53
CA TRP A 639 -43.40 30.20 57.05
C TRP A 639 -44.56 29.22 56.83
N SER A 640 -44.65 28.83 55.56
CA SER A 640 -45.23 27.61 55.01
C SER A 640 -46.71 27.68 54.64
N ASP A 641 -46.97 28.19 53.42
CA ASP A 641 -48.15 27.83 52.64
C ASP A 641 -47.88 26.62 51.72
N PRO A 642 -48.91 25.86 51.33
CA PRO A 642 -48.79 24.58 50.64
C PRO A 642 -48.65 24.75 49.12
N VAL A 643 -47.76 23.94 48.54
CA VAL A 643 -47.45 23.87 47.11
C VAL A 643 -48.67 23.40 46.30
N PRO A 644 -49.07 24.11 45.22
CA PRO A 644 -50.04 23.62 44.25
C PRO A 644 -49.36 22.69 43.23
N SER A 645 -50.10 21.65 42.84
CA SER A 645 -49.82 20.72 41.76
C SER A 645 -49.68 21.42 40.40
N GLU A 646 -48.51 21.32 39.79
CA GLU A 646 -48.27 21.68 38.39
C GLU A 646 -48.33 20.42 37.49
N ASP A 647 -48.90 20.62 36.32
CA ASP A 647 -49.10 19.67 35.22
C ASP A 647 -47.79 18.98 34.75
N PRO A 648 -47.78 17.66 34.50
CA PRO A 648 -46.67 16.99 33.84
C PRO A 648 -46.93 16.93 32.33
N SER A 649 -46.88 18.08 31.66
CA SER A 649 -46.85 18.10 30.19
C SER A 649 -46.14 19.36 29.70
N GLN A 650 -44.81 19.33 29.79
CA GLN A 650 -43.86 19.93 28.85
C GLN A 650 -42.45 19.59 29.34
N LEU A 651 -41.99 18.39 28.98
CA LEU A 651 -40.57 18.06 29.07
C LEU A 651 -39.84 18.86 28.01
N SER A 652 -38.97 19.75 28.49
CA SER A 652 -37.88 20.36 27.77
C SER A 652 -37.09 19.30 27.01
N ILE A 653 -37.25 19.29 25.68
CA ILE A 653 -36.32 18.67 24.73
C ILE A 653 -35.13 19.62 24.60
N VAL A 654 -34.29 19.69 25.64
CA VAL A 654 -32.92 20.21 25.57
C VAL A 654 -32.15 19.42 26.60
N SER A 655 -30.95 18.94 26.24
CA SER A 655 -30.00 18.15 27.06
C SER A 655 -30.20 16.62 27.15
N ASN A 656 -30.23 15.95 26.00
CA ASN A 656 -29.72 14.56 25.91
C ASN A 656 -28.97 14.23 24.60
N GLU A 657 -28.88 15.16 23.64
CA GLU A 657 -28.10 14.98 22.42
C GLU A 657 -26.59 15.17 22.64
N GLU A 658 -26.18 15.93 23.67
CA GLU A 658 -24.77 16.24 23.97
C GLU A 658 -23.94 15.02 24.43
N ARG A 659 -24.59 13.94 24.88
CA ARG A 659 -23.91 12.72 25.38
C ARG A 659 -23.85 11.58 24.36
N ARG A 660 -24.24 11.82 23.11
CA ARG A 660 -24.05 10.90 21.98
C ARG A 660 -23.02 11.38 20.96
N ARG A 661 -22.09 12.27 21.36
CA ARG A 661 -20.84 12.43 20.62
C ARG A 661 -20.02 11.16 20.86
N SER A 662 -20.02 10.29 19.85
CA SER A 662 -19.34 9.01 19.86
C SER A 662 -17.88 9.19 20.27
N ALA A 663 -17.53 8.72 21.47
CA ALA A 663 -16.16 8.36 21.77
C ALA A 663 -15.78 7.25 20.78
N VAL A 664 -15.13 7.62 19.68
CA VAL A 664 -14.62 6.67 18.69
C VAL A 664 -13.47 5.91 19.38
N PRO A 665 -13.60 4.60 19.68
CA PRO A 665 -12.60 3.88 20.48
C PRO A 665 -11.34 3.50 19.68
N GLU A 666 -11.35 3.71 18.36
CA GLU A 666 -10.24 3.54 17.42
C GLU A 666 -10.08 4.86 16.65
N GLY A 667 -8.85 5.33 16.41
CA GLY A 667 -8.60 6.68 15.87
C GLY A 667 -9.44 7.03 14.64
N ALA A 668 -9.87 8.29 14.55
CA ALA A 668 -10.76 8.79 13.51
C ALA A 668 -9.97 9.40 12.34
N HIS A 669 -10.42 9.17 11.09
CA HIS A 669 -9.71 9.64 9.91
C HIS A 669 -10.15 11.05 9.50
N LEU A 670 -9.18 11.90 9.21
CA LEU A 670 -9.37 13.23 8.65
C LEU A 670 -8.57 13.34 7.34
N THR A 671 -9.26 13.67 6.26
CA THR A 671 -8.66 14.01 4.99
C THR A 671 -8.49 15.53 4.90
N VAL A 672 -7.25 15.99 4.70
CA VAL A 672 -6.88 17.40 4.58
C VAL A 672 -6.27 17.61 3.20
N THR A 673 -6.93 18.39 2.36
CA THR A 673 -6.42 18.78 1.04
C THR A 673 -5.98 20.23 1.07
N ILE A 674 -4.70 20.49 0.81
CA ILE A 674 -4.22 21.86 0.58
C ILE A 674 -4.47 22.21 -0.88
N VAL A 675 -5.35 23.17 -1.10
CA VAL A 675 -5.76 23.61 -2.45
C VAL A 675 -4.80 24.69 -2.93
N GLU A 676 -4.81 25.84 -2.25
CA GLU A 676 -4.17 27.05 -2.72
C GLU A 676 -3.50 27.84 -1.57
N LEU A 677 -2.38 28.49 -1.87
CA LEU A 677 -1.75 29.50 -1.02
C LEU A 677 -1.57 30.77 -1.85
N ALA A 678 -2.09 31.89 -1.36
CA ALA A 678 -2.07 33.19 -2.02
C ALA A 678 -1.43 34.27 -1.14
N ASP A 679 -0.99 35.35 -1.80
CA ASP A 679 -0.54 36.60 -1.16
C ASP A 679 0.57 36.40 -0.11
N VAL A 680 1.61 35.65 -0.47
CA VAL A 680 2.73 35.37 0.44
C VAL A 680 3.59 36.62 0.68
N LEU A 681 3.52 37.12 1.92
CA LEU A 681 4.23 38.25 2.47
C LEU A 681 5.22 37.79 3.55
N ARG A 682 6.29 38.57 3.71
CA ARG A 682 7.26 38.43 4.79
C ARG A 682 7.47 39.78 5.45
N ASN A 683 7.25 39.85 6.77
CA ASN A 683 7.32 41.09 7.54
C ASN A 683 6.45 42.21 6.93
N GLY A 684 5.28 41.85 6.37
CA GLY A 684 4.37 42.78 5.70
C GLY A 684 4.79 43.23 4.29
N GLN A 685 5.83 42.63 3.70
CA GLN A 685 6.29 42.94 2.33
C GLN A 685 6.23 41.71 1.43
N ALA A 686 5.85 41.89 0.16
CA ALA A 686 5.84 40.80 -0.82
C ALA A 686 7.26 40.28 -1.08
N ILE A 687 7.42 38.97 -1.14
CA ILE A 687 8.71 38.34 -1.43
C ILE A 687 8.99 38.47 -2.93
N THR A 688 9.98 39.29 -3.29
CA THR A 688 10.40 39.47 -4.69
C THR A 688 11.46 38.47 -5.14
N ASP A 689 12.13 37.81 -4.19
CA ASP A 689 13.22 36.89 -4.47
C ASP A 689 12.68 35.55 -4.99
N PRO A 690 13.21 35.01 -6.11
CA PRO A 690 12.78 33.73 -6.62
C PRO A 690 13.18 32.61 -5.66
N GLY A 691 12.21 31.77 -5.31
CA GLY A 691 12.39 30.70 -4.34
C GLY A 691 11.31 29.66 -4.44
N TYR A 692 11.26 28.81 -3.42
CA TYR A 692 10.30 27.72 -3.33
C TYR A 692 9.50 27.83 -2.03
N ILE A 693 8.23 27.45 -2.08
CA ILE A 693 7.35 27.35 -0.93
C ILE A 693 7.12 25.89 -0.58
N ILE A 694 7.07 25.63 0.71
CA ILE A 694 6.77 24.32 1.27
C ILE A 694 5.86 24.50 2.48
N ILE A 695 4.82 23.69 2.57
CA ILE A 695 3.89 23.70 3.69
C ILE A 695 4.12 22.44 4.51
N LYS A 696 4.24 22.57 5.83
CA LYS A 696 4.32 21.46 6.77
C LYS A 696 3.05 21.44 7.61
N LEU A 697 2.31 20.33 7.53
CA LEU A 697 1.13 20.09 8.35
C LEU A 697 1.54 19.27 9.57
N LYS A 698 0.93 19.54 10.71
CA LYS A 698 1.20 18.84 11.96
C LYS A 698 -0.09 18.69 12.76
N SER A 699 -0.40 17.45 13.14
CA SER A 699 -1.33 17.12 14.22
C SER A 699 -0.54 16.81 15.50
N ILE A 700 -1.22 16.37 16.55
CA ILE A 700 -0.57 15.92 17.79
C ILE A 700 0.38 14.74 17.52
N LYS A 701 -0.03 13.81 16.65
CA LYS A 701 0.68 12.55 16.41
C LYS A 701 1.48 12.53 15.10
N GLU A 702 0.99 13.22 14.07
CA GLU A 702 1.46 13.06 12.68
C GLU A 702 1.95 14.37 12.08
N LYS A 703 2.86 14.26 11.11
CA LYS A 703 3.46 15.40 10.41
C LYS A 703 3.59 15.08 8.94
N TYR A 704 3.11 15.99 8.09
CA TYR A 704 3.22 15.90 6.65
C TYR A 704 3.90 17.13 6.07
N LYS A 705 4.42 17.00 4.84
CA LYS A 705 5.08 18.07 4.11
C LYS A 705 4.61 18.02 2.66
N THR A 706 4.23 19.16 2.10
CA THR A 706 3.84 19.25 0.70
C THR A 706 5.03 19.14 -0.26
N THR A 707 4.74 18.93 -1.54
CA THR A 707 5.75 19.09 -2.59
C THR A 707 6.27 20.52 -2.63
N VAL A 708 7.51 20.65 -3.09
CA VAL A 708 8.19 21.94 -3.18
C VAL A 708 7.72 22.65 -4.44
N LYS A 709 7.00 23.77 -4.29
CA LYS A 709 6.48 24.57 -5.42
C LYS A 709 7.27 25.86 -5.58
N GLU A 710 7.39 26.39 -6.79
CA GLU A 710 8.01 27.70 -7.00
C GLU A 710 7.13 28.83 -6.46
N LEU A 711 7.76 29.90 -5.96
CA LEU A 711 7.06 31.10 -5.50
C LEU A 711 6.29 31.73 -6.66
N SER A 712 4.99 31.89 -6.48
CA SER A 712 4.04 32.52 -7.40
C SER A 712 3.05 33.35 -6.56
N PRO A 713 2.39 34.39 -7.10
CA PRO A 713 1.34 35.13 -6.39
C PRO A 713 0.23 34.22 -5.86
N VAL A 714 -0.07 33.17 -6.63
CA VAL A 714 -1.01 32.10 -6.31
C VAL A 714 -0.33 30.76 -6.56
N ILE A 715 -0.29 29.91 -5.53
CA ILE A 715 0.40 28.62 -5.53
C ILE A 715 -0.60 27.51 -5.28
N ARG A 716 -0.80 26.63 -6.27
CA ARG A 716 -1.68 25.46 -6.14
C ARG A 716 -0.89 24.22 -5.78
N PHE A 717 -1.34 23.54 -4.73
CA PHE A 717 -0.78 22.27 -4.28
C PHE A 717 -1.64 21.11 -4.76
N ASP A 718 -2.95 21.17 -4.51
CA ASP A 718 -3.92 20.09 -4.76
C ASP A 718 -3.47 18.75 -4.15
N GLU A 719 -2.83 18.83 -2.97
CA GLU A 719 -2.25 17.68 -2.28
C GLU A 719 -3.11 17.29 -1.09
N THR A 720 -3.40 15.99 -0.98
CA THR A 720 -4.28 15.44 0.05
C THR A 720 -3.51 14.57 1.03
N PHE A 721 -3.73 14.80 2.32
CA PHE A 721 -3.11 14.11 3.44
C PHE A 721 -4.18 13.49 4.33
N VAL A 722 -3.93 12.29 4.85
CA VAL A 722 -4.87 11.60 5.76
C VAL A 722 -4.24 11.57 7.15
N PHE A 723 -4.95 12.13 8.13
CA PHE A 723 -4.56 12.17 9.53
C PHE A 723 -5.38 11.17 10.36
N TYR A 724 -4.73 10.52 11.31
CA TYR A 724 -5.36 9.69 12.33
C TYR A 724 -5.46 10.46 13.65
N LEU A 725 -6.67 10.89 13.99
CA LEU A 725 -6.96 11.70 15.17
C LEU A 725 -7.41 10.81 16.33
N ALA A 726 -6.84 11.02 17.51
CA ALA A 726 -7.27 10.27 18.71
C ALA A 726 -8.47 10.93 19.37
N GLN A 727 -8.55 12.27 19.31
CA GLN A 727 -9.62 13.06 19.90
C GLN A 727 -10.01 14.17 18.93
N PRO A 728 -10.85 13.89 17.91
CA PRO A 728 -11.17 14.87 16.88
C PRO A 728 -11.78 16.17 17.43
N ASP A 729 -12.52 16.11 18.54
CA ASP A 729 -13.13 17.30 19.15
C ASP A 729 -12.10 18.23 19.84
N GLN A 730 -10.90 17.74 20.15
CA GLN A 730 -9.83 18.49 20.83
C GLN A 730 -8.60 18.72 19.94
N ASP A 731 -8.42 17.89 18.91
CA ASP A 731 -7.29 17.95 18.01
C ASP A 731 -7.37 19.18 17.10
N VAL A 732 -6.21 19.80 16.87
CA VAL A 732 -6.04 20.96 15.98
C VAL A 732 -4.97 20.63 14.96
N ILE A 733 -5.27 20.87 13.68
CA ILE A 733 -4.29 20.76 12.60
C ILE A 733 -3.57 22.09 12.47
N THR A 734 -2.25 22.05 12.65
CA THR A 734 -1.37 23.22 12.52
C THR A 734 -0.64 23.16 11.18
N LEU A 735 -0.69 24.26 10.44
CA LEU A 735 -0.09 24.44 9.14
C LEU A 735 1.02 25.47 9.25
N HIS A 736 2.23 25.10 8.85
CA HIS A 736 3.41 25.95 8.87
C HIS A 736 3.91 26.19 7.44
N VAL A 737 3.97 27.46 7.03
CA VAL A 737 4.46 27.85 5.69
C VAL A 737 5.94 28.20 5.76
N PHE A 738 6.74 27.59 4.88
CA PHE A 738 8.17 27.84 4.74
C PHE A 738 8.51 28.33 3.34
N TYR A 739 9.41 29.30 3.27
CA TYR A 739 10.01 29.79 2.04
C TYR A 739 11.50 29.44 1.99
N LYS A 740 11.98 29.01 0.83
CA LYS A 740 13.38 28.69 0.59
C LYS A 740 13.87 29.43 -0.65
N ALA A 741 14.76 30.40 -0.47
CA ALA A 741 15.35 31.14 -1.59
C ALA A 741 16.20 30.22 -2.49
N LYS A 742 16.22 30.45 -3.82
CA LYS A 742 17.05 29.65 -4.75
C LYS A 742 18.54 29.68 -4.42
N SER A 743 19.01 30.77 -3.81
CA SER A 743 20.42 31.00 -3.43
C SER A 743 20.81 30.44 -2.06
N SER A 744 19.86 29.96 -1.26
CA SER A 744 20.09 29.58 0.14
C SER A 744 19.55 28.17 0.45
N SER A 745 20.33 27.40 1.21
CA SER A 745 19.87 26.11 1.73
C SER A 745 18.92 26.24 2.93
N LYS A 746 18.81 27.43 3.53
CA LYS A 746 18.02 27.67 4.75
C LYS A 746 16.54 27.88 4.44
N GLU A 747 15.68 27.09 5.09
CA GLU A 747 14.24 27.30 5.12
C GLU A 747 13.91 28.46 6.07
N LEU A 748 13.17 29.45 5.57
CA LEU A 748 12.66 30.59 6.31
C LEU A 748 11.19 30.33 6.66
N HIS A 749 10.83 30.52 7.92
CA HIS A 749 9.44 30.41 8.36
C HIS A 749 8.67 31.69 7.99
N ILE A 750 7.52 31.53 7.35
CA ILE A 750 6.67 32.64 6.89
C ILE A 750 5.53 32.89 7.88
N GLY A 751 4.82 31.84 8.27
CA GLY A 751 3.72 31.96 9.21
C GLY A 751 2.95 30.66 9.41
N ASP A 752 1.98 30.73 10.32
CA ASP A 752 1.20 29.59 10.80
C ASP A 752 -0.31 29.83 10.68
N ALA A 753 -1.05 28.75 10.45
CA ALA A 753 -2.51 28.69 10.51
C ALA A 753 -2.97 27.43 11.26
N CYS A 754 -4.07 27.52 12.00
CA CYS A 754 -4.61 26.41 12.80
C CYS A 754 -6.07 26.16 12.42
N PHE A 755 -6.44 24.88 12.27
CA PHE A 755 -7.77 24.44 11.90
C PHE A 755 -8.37 23.53 12.97
N SER A 756 -9.62 23.81 13.35
CA SER A 756 -10.41 23.01 14.30
C SER A 756 -11.34 22.05 13.57
N MET A 757 -11.44 20.83 14.10
CA MET A 757 -12.27 19.78 13.52
C MET A 757 -13.69 19.74 14.10
N ALA A 758 -13.98 20.53 15.14
CA ALA A 758 -15.24 20.49 15.88
C ALA A 758 -16.46 20.94 15.05
N THR A 759 -16.26 21.72 13.99
CA THR A 759 -17.34 22.23 13.12
C THR A 759 -17.47 21.43 11.80
N LEU A 760 -16.85 20.25 11.71
CA LEU A 760 -16.98 19.37 10.54
C LEU A 760 -18.28 18.55 10.55
N HIS A 761 -18.76 18.25 9.35
CA HIS A 761 -19.90 17.38 9.10
C HIS A 761 -19.41 16.07 8.47
N ARG A 762 -19.98 14.95 8.91
CA ARG A 762 -19.54 13.62 8.47
C ARG A 762 -19.91 13.38 7.00
N GLY A 763 -18.95 12.93 6.20
CA GLY A 763 -19.13 12.62 4.77
C GLY A 763 -19.16 13.84 3.84
N ILE A 764 -18.96 15.05 4.37
CA ILE A 764 -19.05 16.30 3.61
C ILE A 764 -17.69 17.00 3.64
N ALA A 765 -17.14 17.26 2.45
CA ALA A 765 -15.92 18.03 2.29
C ALA A 765 -16.20 19.52 2.55
N ARG A 766 -15.51 20.10 3.53
CA ARG A 766 -15.69 21.48 3.95
C ARG A 766 -14.48 22.32 3.54
N GLN A 767 -14.72 23.28 2.67
CA GLN A 767 -13.71 24.24 2.21
C GLN A 767 -13.56 25.37 3.23
N ARG A 768 -12.31 25.74 3.56
CA ARG A 768 -11.99 26.82 4.49
C ARG A 768 -10.85 27.66 3.96
N ILE A 769 -10.98 28.97 4.12
CA ILE A 769 -9.95 29.92 3.75
C ILE A 769 -9.50 30.65 5.00
N ALA A 770 -8.24 30.45 5.41
CA ALA A 770 -7.71 31.01 6.65
C ALA A 770 -6.50 31.91 6.41
N PRO A 771 -6.34 33.00 7.19
CA PRO A 771 -5.11 33.78 7.18
C PRO A 771 -3.97 32.99 7.82
N VAL A 772 -2.82 32.97 7.15
CA VAL A 772 -1.56 32.50 7.71
C VAL A 772 -0.92 33.70 8.39
N ALA A 773 -0.64 33.60 9.69
CA ALA A 773 -0.08 34.72 10.45
C ALA A 773 1.42 34.51 10.75
N GLN A 774 2.20 35.56 10.56
CA GLN A 774 3.58 35.61 11.04
C GLN A 774 3.61 35.91 12.54
N ASN A 775 4.62 35.41 13.26
CA ASN A 775 4.75 35.57 14.73
C ASN A 775 3.46 35.19 15.50
N PRO A 776 2.92 33.98 15.28
CA PRO A 776 1.65 33.54 15.89
C PRO A 776 1.70 33.63 17.42
N GLY A 777 0.58 34.02 18.04
CA GLY A 777 0.45 34.14 19.51
C GLY A 777 1.11 35.37 20.12
N SER A 778 1.65 36.29 19.31
CA SER A 778 2.25 37.54 19.77
C SER A 778 1.41 38.76 19.36
N LYS A 779 1.61 39.90 20.03
CA LYS A 779 0.98 41.17 19.66
C LYS A 779 1.49 41.73 18.32
N ASP A 780 2.63 41.21 17.84
CA ASP A 780 3.24 41.57 16.56
C ASP A 780 2.78 40.63 15.43
N ALA A 781 1.76 39.82 15.68
CA ALA A 781 1.23 38.93 14.67
C ALA A 781 0.58 39.71 13.52
N CYS A 782 0.92 39.35 12.29
CA CYS A 782 0.40 40.00 11.09
C CYS A 782 0.12 38.98 10.00
N ARG A 783 -0.81 39.30 9.08
CA ARG A 783 -1.12 38.44 7.96
C ARG A 783 0.10 38.28 7.05
N ALA A 784 0.46 37.04 6.77
CA ALA A 784 1.59 36.64 5.95
C ALA A 784 1.17 35.90 4.68
N ALA A 785 0.02 35.25 4.66
CA ALA A 785 -0.56 34.64 3.45
C ALA A 785 -2.04 34.33 3.68
N GLN A 786 -2.71 33.83 2.65
CA GLN A 786 -4.04 33.24 2.75
C GLN A 786 -3.95 31.80 2.22
N VAL A 787 -4.43 30.84 3.01
CA VAL A 787 -4.41 29.42 2.64
C VAL A 787 -5.82 28.89 2.53
N GLU A 788 -6.05 28.13 1.47
CA GLU A 788 -7.29 27.41 1.20
C GLU A 788 -7.08 25.92 1.42
N VAL A 789 -7.91 25.36 2.29
CA VAL A 789 -7.84 23.95 2.71
C VAL A 789 -9.24 23.35 2.66
N THR A 790 -9.33 22.13 2.15
CA THR A 790 -10.54 21.32 2.22
C THR A 790 -10.36 20.24 3.27
N LEU A 791 -11.30 20.17 4.21
CA LEU A 791 -11.31 19.22 5.32
C LEU A 791 -12.50 18.28 5.17
N GLN A 792 -12.26 16.97 5.16
CA GLN A 792 -13.31 15.95 5.08
C GLN A 792 -13.07 14.85 6.09
N THR A 793 -14.13 14.36 6.73
CA THR A 793 -14.07 13.17 7.58
C THR A 793 -15.29 12.29 7.33
N ASP A 794 -15.08 10.98 7.33
CA ASP A 794 -16.16 10.00 7.20
C ASP A 794 -16.48 9.31 8.53
N ASP A 795 -15.81 9.68 9.63
CA ASP A 795 -15.88 8.98 10.92
C ASP A 795 -16.46 9.81 12.06
N PHE A 796 -16.27 11.13 12.04
CA PHE A 796 -16.66 12.03 13.13
C PHE A 796 -17.30 13.32 12.60
N GLY A 797 -17.80 14.16 13.50
CA GLY A 797 -18.49 15.41 13.17
C GLY A 797 -20.02 15.30 13.25
N LYS A 798 -20.70 16.40 12.93
CA LYS A 798 -22.17 16.48 12.93
C LYS A 798 -22.73 15.59 11.80
N MET A 799 -23.77 14.81 12.09
CA MET A 799 -24.42 13.90 11.13
C MET A 799 -25.42 14.61 10.20
N THR A 800 -25.80 15.84 10.53
CA THR A 800 -26.71 16.67 9.74
C THR A 800 -25.97 17.30 8.57
N VAL A 801 -26.60 17.38 7.41
CA VAL A 801 -26.06 18.17 6.29
C VAL A 801 -26.27 19.66 6.64
N PRO A 802 -25.23 20.52 6.61
CA PRO A 802 -25.41 21.95 6.84
C PRO A 802 -26.29 22.56 5.75
N THR A 803 -27.13 23.51 6.13
CA THR A 803 -27.95 24.26 5.18
C THR A 803 -27.13 25.39 4.58
N ASP A 804 -27.36 25.77 3.32
CA ASP A 804 -26.67 26.89 2.66
C ASP A 804 -26.68 28.19 3.50
N ALA A 805 -27.78 28.45 4.20
CA ALA A 805 -27.90 29.61 5.10
C ALA A 805 -26.97 29.54 6.33
N GLU A 806 -26.74 28.34 6.88
CA GLU A 806 -25.83 28.12 8.00
C GLU A 806 -24.37 28.28 7.55
N GLU A 807 -24.04 27.82 6.35
CA GLU A 807 -22.70 28.00 5.77
C GLU A 807 -22.39 29.48 5.48
N GLU A 808 -23.36 30.23 4.94
CA GLU A 808 -23.22 31.66 4.72
C GLU A 808 -23.05 32.44 6.03
N GLU A 809 -23.82 32.10 7.08
CA GLU A 809 -23.72 32.74 8.40
C GLU A 809 -22.36 32.47 9.05
N GLU A 810 -21.89 31.22 9.03
CA GLU A 810 -20.58 30.85 9.56
C GLU A 810 -19.44 31.54 8.78
N HIS A 811 -19.55 31.64 7.46
CA HIS A 811 -18.57 32.37 6.63
C HIS A 811 -18.55 33.87 6.96
N LEU A 812 -19.72 34.49 7.18
CA LEU A 812 -19.82 35.90 7.57
C LEU A 812 -19.14 36.15 8.93
N ARG A 813 -19.45 35.30 9.91
CA ARG A 813 -18.82 35.32 11.24
C ARG A 813 -17.31 35.14 11.16
N PHE A 814 -16.84 34.26 10.27
CA PHE A 814 -15.41 34.04 10.07
C PHE A 814 -14.72 35.28 9.52
N SER A 815 -15.28 35.88 8.48
CA SER A 815 -14.76 37.11 7.89
C SER A 815 -14.72 38.26 8.90
N GLU A 816 -15.78 38.40 9.72
CA GLU A 816 -15.84 39.40 10.78
C GLU A 816 -14.79 39.15 11.87
N LEU A 817 -14.62 37.88 12.30
CA LEU A 817 -13.64 37.52 13.32
C LEU A 817 -12.21 37.73 12.84
N VAL A 818 -11.90 37.41 11.58
CA VAL A 818 -10.60 37.71 10.96
C VAL A 818 -10.36 39.22 10.98
N SER A 819 -11.31 40.01 10.47
CA SER A 819 -11.19 41.48 10.41
C SER A 819 -11.00 42.10 11.79
N ARG A 820 -11.73 41.60 12.80
CA ARG A 820 -11.59 42.03 14.19
C ARG A 820 -10.24 41.63 14.77
N SER A 821 -9.78 40.40 14.54
CA SER A 821 -8.49 39.91 15.05
C SER A 821 -7.32 40.70 14.48
N GLU A 822 -7.36 41.09 13.20
CA GLU A 822 -6.33 41.92 12.59
C GLU A 822 -6.26 43.33 13.22
N ALA A 823 -7.37 43.86 13.72
CA ALA A 823 -7.46 45.20 14.28
C ALA A 823 -7.22 45.27 15.80
N THR A 824 -7.74 44.30 16.57
CA THR A 824 -7.82 44.42 18.05
C THR A 824 -7.13 43.31 18.82
N ALA A 825 -6.91 42.13 18.21
CA ALA A 825 -6.32 40.97 18.87
C ALA A 825 -5.47 40.14 17.89
N PRO A 826 -4.35 40.70 17.39
CA PRO A 826 -3.52 40.04 16.38
C PRO A 826 -2.98 38.68 16.85
N GLU A 827 -2.79 38.49 18.17
CA GLU A 827 -2.29 37.25 18.75
C GLU A 827 -3.11 36.01 18.37
N ILE A 828 -4.41 36.15 18.11
CA ILE A 828 -5.31 35.04 17.75
C ILE A 828 -5.45 34.82 16.25
N LEU A 829 -4.83 35.66 15.40
CA LEU A 829 -5.00 35.65 13.95
C LEU A 829 -4.69 34.29 13.30
N HIS A 830 -3.65 33.60 13.80
CA HIS A 830 -3.26 32.27 13.33
C HIS A 830 -4.26 31.15 13.65
N ALA A 831 -5.18 31.38 14.60
CA ALA A 831 -6.07 30.37 15.14
C ALA A 831 -7.56 30.78 15.08
N VAL A 832 -7.91 31.72 14.20
CA VAL A 832 -9.27 32.27 14.08
C VAL A 832 -10.32 31.17 13.89
N ASP A 833 -10.02 30.16 13.09
CA ASP A 833 -10.90 28.99 12.87
C ASP A 833 -11.17 28.20 14.16
N VAL A 834 -10.16 28.06 15.03
CA VAL A 834 -10.28 27.41 16.34
C VAL A 834 -11.15 28.24 17.29
N TYR A 835 -11.02 29.57 17.25
CA TYR A 835 -11.84 30.46 18.09
C TYR A 835 -13.31 30.48 17.65
N ILE A 836 -13.58 30.36 16.35
CA ILE A 836 -14.97 30.20 15.85
C ILE A 836 -15.61 28.93 16.37
N ALA A 837 -14.86 27.82 16.34
CA ALA A 837 -15.35 26.55 16.85
C ALA A 837 -15.61 26.59 18.37
N LYS A 838 -14.81 27.34 19.13
CA LYS A 838 -15.05 27.55 20.57
C LYS A 838 -16.29 28.39 20.85
N SER A 839 -16.54 29.44 20.06
CA SER A 839 -17.73 30.29 20.25
C SER A 839 -19.06 29.60 19.92
N GLU A 840 -19.04 28.43 19.25
CA GLU A 840 -20.23 27.60 19.02
C GLU A 840 -20.49 26.59 20.15
N LEU A 841 -19.51 26.38 21.03
CA LEU A 841 -19.59 25.43 22.15
C LEU A 841 -19.98 26.11 23.48
N GLU A 842 -19.99 27.44 23.53
CA GLU A 842 -20.45 28.29 24.64
C GLU A 842 -21.85 28.83 24.35
#